data_AF-A0A1M3NVV4-F1
#
_entry.id   AF-A0A1M3NVV4-F1
#
_cell.length_a   1.000
_cell.length_b   1.000
_cell.length_c   1.000
_cell.angle_alpha   90.00
_cell.angle_beta   90.00
_cell.angle_gamma   90.00
#
_symmetry.space_group_name_H-M   'P 1'
#
loop_
_entity.id
_entity.type
_entity.pdbx_description
1 polymer ?
#
loop_
_entity_poly.entity_id
_entity_poly.type
_entity_poly.pdbx_seq_one_letter_code
_entity_poly.pdbx_strand_id
1 'polypeptide(L)'
;MSSVRLSLRLCSAMLLAMMAVAPFHVRAALSPHGNGYAYYAIGDVHAPTPGKVEPGAMLMGGGEWVDKAFTWLSARGGHGHALILRASGAQDLQEDWYRRVGGVASVETLVFSSRAAASDPDVLALVKRADVIFLAGGDQSNYVRYWKDAPLQEALNAHVHAGKPIGGSSAGLAVLGAHVYGAMDGGSLESKQALADPFGAPVTIVEDFLRLPFLGHVVTDTHFSARNRLGRLVALLARERSEGDPAAIGIGVDERTALCIDGLGRGQVFTARNGFAWLVVPGGKPERASAGQPLTYRNLRIVGVGPQSRVDANGWQVDKAAFRAIADVEQGTLRLHGEQPVVLAVHGGAGVDRASMTPADEARARAALELALRRGYEQLKQGHPSMDAVTAAITTLEDDPMFNAGRGAVFTHDGRNELDASVMDGATLAAGAVAGVHRVKNPVLLARAVMEHSSHVMLVGDGAEQFAAEVGVTLVEPSYFRTERRWQELQKALGADGKQASAAREGARHFGTVGAVARDSMGRLAAGTSTGGMTDKRYGRVGDSPVIGAGTYADAACAVSGTGWGEYYLRVSAARDICMRMGREGESATRAGRAVIEDEIPGMGGDGGAIVLGGNGEVALPFNTEGMYRGWIGADGVPHVAIYRDDTLTMPASAGNGGVRGDDGGA
;
A
#
# COMPACT_ATOMS: atom_id res chain seq x y z
N MET A 1 -12.03 50.98 -49.42
CA MET A 1 -13.02 52.07 -49.29
C MET A 1 -13.21 52.34 -47.80
N SER A 2 -12.69 53.49 -47.36
CA SER A 2 -13.18 54.34 -46.23
C SER A 2 -13.11 53.70 -44.83
N SER A 3 -12.14 53.93 -43.92
CA SER A 3 -11.56 55.17 -43.34
C SER A 3 -12.57 56.14 -42.71
N VAL A 4 -12.16 56.71 -41.55
CA VAL A 4 -12.65 57.91 -40.82
C VAL A 4 -13.50 57.60 -39.57
N ARG A 5 -13.31 58.15 -38.35
CA ARG A 5 -12.35 59.03 -37.62
C ARG A 5 -12.77 58.94 -36.12
N LEU A 6 -11.85 58.83 -35.16
CA LEU A 6 -11.18 59.91 -34.40
C LEU A 6 -12.08 60.68 -33.40
N SER A 7 -11.80 60.52 -32.10
CA SER A 7 -11.94 61.59 -31.11
C SER A 7 -10.90 61.44 -30.00
N LEU A 8 -10.35 62.57 -29.59
CA LEU A 8 -9.04 62.83 -28.99
C LEU A 8 -9.24 63.67 -27.72
N ARG A 9 -8.25 63.65 -26.80
CA ARG A 9 -7.99 64.58 -25.65
C ARG A 9 -8.65 64.15 -24.32
N LEU A 10 -8.04 64.23 -23.12
CA LEU A 10 -6.95 65.05 -22.53
C LEU A 10 -6.08 64.18 -21.57
N CYS A 11 -4.75 64.19 -21.65
CA CYS A 11 -3.77 64.98 -20.84
C CYS A 11 -3.78 64.75 -19.30
N SER A 12 -2.78 64.05 -18.76
CA SER A 12 -1.63 64.64 -18.01
C SER A 12 -0.94 63.67 -17.04
N ALA A 13 0.36 63.49 -17.27
CA ALA A 13 1.48 63.35 -16.34
C ALA A 13 1.31 62.62 -14.99
N MET A 14 2.06 61.53 -14.79
CA MET A 14 2.92 61.40 -13.60
C MET A 14 4.07 60.41 -13.84
N LEU A 15 5.28 60.85 -13.46
CA LEU A 15 6.52 60.09 -13.43
C LEU A 15 6.33 58.73 -12.73
N LEU A 16 6.75 57.63 -13.37
CA LEU A 16 7.14 56.42 -12.66
C LEU A 16 8.66 56.32 -12.68
N ALA A 17 9.25 56.45 -11.50
CA ALA A 17 10.66 56.20 -11.27
C ALA A 17 11.00 54.76 -11.68
N MET A 18 11.93 54.61 -12.62
CA MET A 18 12.61 53.34 -12.88
C MET A 18 13.47 53.00 -11.65
N MET A 19 12.95 52.15 -10.76
CA MET A 19 13.84 51.32 -9.95
C MET A 19 14.44 50.26 -10.86
N ALA A 20 15.73 50.41 -11.14
CA ALA A 20 16.54 49.37 -11.75
C ALA A 20 16.57 48.17 -10.80
N VAL A 21 15.74 47.16 -11.08
CA VAL A 21 15.90 45.83 -10.50
C VAL A 21 17.11 45.22 -11.22
N ALA A 22 18.27 45.30 -10.58
CA ALA A 22 19.44 44.57 -11.05
C ALA A 22 19.10 43.06 -11.05
N PRO A 23 19.42 42.31 -12.12
CA PRO A 23 19.30 40.87 -12.08
C PRO A 23 20.31 40.34 -11.06
N PHE A 24 19.84 39.65 -10.02
CA PHE A 24 20.71 38.89 -9.13
C PHE A 24 21.38 37.80 -9.96
N HIS A 25 22.63 38.04 -10.34
CA HIS A 25 23.44 37.11 -11.13
C HIS A 25 23.86 35.91 -10.27
N VAL A 26 23.66 34.70 -10.80
CA VAL A 26 24.35 33.49 -10.34
C VAL A 26 25.85 33.73 -10.49
N ARG A 27 26.59 33.80 -9.38
CA ARG A 27 28.05 33.89 -9.41
C ARG A 27 28.61 32.49 -9.24
N ALA A 28 28.90 31.82 -10.35
CA ALA A 28 29.80 30.67 -10.33
C ALA A 28 31.21 31.19 -10.04
N ALA A 29 31.61 31.20 -8.78
CA ALA A 29 33.00 31.39 -8.42
C ALA A 29 33.61 29.99 -8.30
N LEU A 30 34.35 29.56 -9.33
CA LEU A 30 35.38 28.55 -9.13
C LEU A 30 36.28 29.08 -8.01
N SER A 31 36.46 28.29 -6.95
CA SER A 31 37.34 28.65 -5.83
C SER A 31 38.68 29.16 -6.40
N PRO A 32 39.26 30.25 -5.86
CA PRO A 32 40.53 30.77 -6.32
C PRO A 32 41.70 29.78 -6.19
N HIS A 33 41.50 28.62 -5.54
CA HIS A 33 42.58 27.78 -5.02
C HIS A 33 42.58 26.29 -5.42
N GLY A 34 41.72 25.80 -6.32
CA GLY A 34 41.88 24.42 -6.83
C GLY A 34 41.83 23.29 -5.78
N ASN A 35 41.29 23.54 -4.58
CA ASN A 35 41.34 22.63 -3.41
C ASN A 35 40.33 21.47 -3.43
N GLY A 36 39.84 21.06 -4.61
CA GLY A 36 39.01 19.85 -4.75
C GLY A 36 37.55 20.00 -4.33
N TYR A 37 36.95 21.19 -4.50
CA TYR A 37 35.50 21.39 -4.44
C TYR A 37 35.02 22.48 -5.41
N ALA A 38 33.73 22.41 -5.78
CA ALA A 38 33.02 23.49 -6.46
C ALA A 38 32.07 24.20 -5.51
N TYR A 39 31.89 25.51 -5.68
CA TYR A 39 31.04 26.36 -4.84
C TYR A 39 30.01 27.11 -5.68
N TYR A 40 28.78 27.13 -5.19
CA TYR A 40 27.66 27.86 -5.80
C TYR A 40 26.88 28.59 -4.71
N ALA A 41 26.36 29.77 -5.02
CA ALA A 41 25.55 30.55 -4.10
C ALA A 41 24.40 31.25 -4.83
N ILE A 42 23.27 31.36 -4.14
CA ILE A 42 22.10 32.13 -4.56
C ILE A 42 21.45 32.80 -3.34
N GLY A 43 20.86 33.98 -3.54
CA GLY A 43 20.28 34.81 -2.47
C GLY A 43 21.28 35.76 -1.84
N ASP A 44 20.92 36.35 -0.70
CA ASP A 44 21.77 37.30 0.03
C ASP A 44 22.52 36.58 1.17
N VAL A 45 23.76 36.20 0.89
CA VAL A 45 24.64 35.49 1.85
C VAL A 45 25.12 36.38 3.02
N HIS A 46 24.77 37.67 3.02
CA HIS A 46 25.11 38.62 4.07
C HIS A 46 23.89 39.14 4.84
N ALA A 47 22.68 38.74 4.43
CA ALA A 47 21.45 39.07 5.17
C ALA A 47 21.50 38.51 6.60
N PRO A 48 20.86 39.15 7.59
CA PRO A 48 20.69 38.57 8.91
C PRO A 48 19.73 37.37 8.86
N THR A 49 19.97 36.35 9.70
CA THR A 49 19.03 35.24 9.93
C THR A 49 17.70 35.80 10.46
N PRO A 50 16.57 35.66 9.73
CA PRO A 50 15.32 36.33 10.09
C PRO A 50 14.67 35.82 11.39
N GLY A 51 14.77 34.53 11.64
CA GLY A 51 14.07 33.83 12.71
C GLY A 51 15.00 33.13 13.69
N LYS A 52 14.39 32.46 14.67
CA LYS A 52 15.13 31.64 15.63
C LYS A 52 15.53 30.32 14.98
N VAL A 53 16.82 29.96 15.09
CA VAL A 53 17.31 28.63 14.71
C VAL A 53 16.93 27.62 15.79
N GLU A 54 16.41 26.47 15.36
CA GLU A 54 15.92 25.41 16.22
C GLU A 54 16.41 24.03 15.75
N PRO A 55 16.70 23.11 16.68
CA PRO A 55 17.21 21.79 16.34
C PRO A 55 16.18 20.93 15.58
N GLY A 56 16.70 20.09 14.68
CA GLY A 56 15.90 19.09 13.98
C GLY A 56 16.74 18.23 13.04
N ALA A 57 16.26 17.03 12.75
CA ALA A 57 16.81 16.09 11.80
C ALA A 57 15.79 15.76 10.70
N MET A 58 16.18 15.86 9.43
CA MET A 58 15.35 15.41 8.30
C MET A 58 15.99 14.22 7.58
N LEU A 59 15.32 13.07 7.63
CA LEU A 59 15.72 11.83 6.96
C LEU A 59 14.88 11.64 5.70
N MET A 60 15.39 12.00 4.52
CA MET A 60 14.70 11.80 3.24
C MET A 60 15.20 10.57 2.43
N GLY A 61 14.30 9.68 2.03
CA GLY A 61 14.68 8.41 1.40
C GLY A 61 15.29 8.50 -0.01
N GLY A 62 15.25 9.67 -0.65
CA GLY A 62 15.76 9.92 -2.01
C GLY A 62 14.64 10.22 -3.01
N GLY A 63 14.96 10.22 -4.31
CA GLY A 63 14.01 10.57 -5.38
C GLY A 63 13.76 12.07 -5.49
N GLU A 64 12.59 12.45 -6.02
CA GLU A 64 12.15 13.85 -6.14
C GLU A 64 12.02 14.53 -4.77
N TRP A 65 12.17 15.85 -4.74
CA TRP A 65 12.07 16.68 -3.54
C TRP A 65 10.71 16.54 -2.83
N VAL A 66 10.73 16.63 -1.49
CA VAL A 66 9.53 16.68 -0.65
C VAL A 66 9.39 18.11 -0.10
N ASP A 67 8.76 18.99 -0.87
CA ASP A 67 8.75 20.45 -0.61
C ASP A 67 8.29 20.83 0.81
N LYS A 68 7.30 20.10 1.36
CA LYS A 68 6.84 20.30 2.74
C LYS A 68 7.92 19.99 3.78
N ALA A 69 8.76 18.99 3.53
CA ALA A 69 9.87 18.64 4.42
C ALA A 69 10.98 19.70 4.36
N PHE A 70 11.29 20.23 3.17
CA PHE A 70 12.26 21.32 3.03
C PHE A 70 11.73 22.64 3.59
N THR A 71 10.44 22.91 3.46
CA THR A 71 9.79 24.06 4.14
C THR A 71 9.94 23.93 5.66
N TRP A 72 9.69 22.73 6.20
CA TRP A 72 9.90 22.44 7.63
C TRP A 72 11.36 22.65 8.05
N LEU A 73 12.31 22.16 7.25
CA LEU A 73 13.75 22.30 7.53
C LEU A 73 14.21 23.76 7.46
N SER A 74 13.69 24.54 6.52
CA SER A 74 13.96 25.98 6.37
C SER A 74 13.47 26.79 7.56
N ALA A 75 12.26 26.48 8.05
CA ALA A 75 11.71 27.11 9.25
C ALA A 75 12.56 26.83 10.50
N ARG A 76 13.06 25.59 10.65
CA ARG A 76 14.01 25.24 11.73
C ARG A 76 15.33 25.98 11.60
N GLY A 77 15.79 26.24 10.38
CA GLY A 77 16.95 27.11 10.10
C GLY A 77 16.69 28.60 10.30
N GLY A 78 15.58 28.99 10.93
CA GLY A 78 15.22 30.40 11.14
C GLY A 78 15.00 31.17 9.84
N HIS A 79 14.69 30.48 8.73
CA HIS A 79 14.63 31.06 7.38
C HIS A 79 15.93 31.75 6.93
N GLY A 80 17.07 31.37 7.53
CA GLY A 80 18.38 31.96 7.27
C GLY A 80 19.14 31.27 6.14
N HIS A 81 20.41 30.97 6.39
CA HIS A 81 21.35 30.48 5.37
C HIS A 81 21.41 28.95 5.33
N ALA A 82 21.00 28.37 4.21
CA ALA A 82 21.10 26.93 3.98
C ALA A 82 22.42 26.58 3.28
N LEU A 83 23.09 25.52 3.75
CA LEU A 83 24.27 24.95 3.13
C LEU A 83 24.02 23.52 2.67
N ILE A 84 24.14 23.28 1.37
CA ILE A 84 24.06 21.96 0.76
C ILE A 84 25.47 21.40 0.60
N LEU A 85 25.71 20.21 1.16
CA LEU A 85 26.97 19.48 1.03
C LEU A 85 26.78 18.23 0.17
N ARG A 86 27.62 18.09 -0.85
CA ARG A 86 27.58 16.95 -1.79
C ARG A 86 28.95 16.30 -1.93
N ALA A 87 29.01 14.97 -1.87
CA ALA A 87 30.24 14.24 -2.20
C ALA A 87 30.32 13.79 -3.68
N SER A 88 29.31 14.15 -4.50
CA SER A 88 29.23 13.96 -5.95
C SER A 88 27.92 14.55 -6.52
N GLY A 89 27.75 14.60 -7.85
CA GLY A 89 26.49 14.92 -8.53
C GLY A 89 26.37 16.36 -9.04
N ALA A 90 25.15 16.73 -9.44
CA ALA A 90 24.83 17.95 -10.19
C ALA A 90 24.86 19.26 -9.38
N GLN A 91 24.75 20.39 -10.09
CA GLN A 91 25.12 21.74 -9.64
C GLN A 91 23.92 22.66 -9.36
N ASP A 92 22.69 22.15 -9.27
CA ASP A 92 21.46 22.93 -9.38
C ASP A 92 20.50 22.84 -8.18
N LEU A 93 20.82 22.05 -7.14
CA LEU A 93 19.93 21.88 -5.97
C LEU A 93 19.64 23.17 -5.20
N GLN A 94 20.55 24.15 -5.25
CA GLN A 94 20.34 25.46 -4.65
C GLN A 94 19.21 26.25 -5.33
N GLU A 95 19.00 26.06 -6.64
CA GLU A 95 17.93 26.71 -7.38
C GLU A 95 16.57 26.14 -6.97
N ASP A 96 16.49 24.82 -6.81
CA ASP A 96 15.30 24.14 -6.30
C ASP A 96 14.91 24.63 -4.90
N TRP A 97 15.87 24.68 -3.98
CA TRP A 97 15.56 25.15 -2.63
C TRP A 97 15.22 26.64 -2.62
N TYR A 98 16.02 27.50 -3.26
CA TYR A 98 15.81 28.95 -3.17
C TYR A 98 14.59 29.43 -3.96
N ARG A 99 14.40 28.97 -5.21
CA ARG A 99 13.34 29.48 -6.09
C ARG A 99 12.04 28.69 -6.02
N ARG A 100 12.12 27.36 -5.91
CA ARG A 100 10.94 26.49 -5.96
C ARG A 100 10.33 26.27 -4.57
N VAL A 101 11.15 25.91 -3.58
CA VAL A 101 10.69 25.76 -2.19
C VAL A 101 10.58 27.12 -1.50
N GLY A 102 11.62 27.94 -1.59
CA GLY A 102 11.73 29.23 -0.91
C GLY A 102 11.93 29.11 0.61
N GLY A 103 11.77 30.24 1.30
CA GLY A 103 11.79 30.30 2.77
C GLY A 103 13.18 30.31 3.41
N VAL A 104 14.21 30.69 2.66
CA VAL A 104 15.61 30.83 3.11
C VAL A 104 16.21 32.14 2.58
N ALA A 105 17.12 32.76 3.33
CA ALA A 105 17.78 34.01 2.95
C ALA A 105 18.81 33.80 1.82
N SER A 106 19.54 32.68 1.89
CA SER A 106 20.46 32.23 0.85
C SER A 106 20.62 30.72 0.86
N VAL A 107 21.07 30.17 -0.27
CA VAL A 107 21.49 28.78 -0.38
C VAL A 107 22.88 28.72 -0.98
N GLU A 108 23.79 28.06 -0.28
CA GLU A 108 25.15 27.81 -0.73
C GLU A 108 25.33 26.30 -0.94
N THR A 109 26.06 25.90 -1.96
CA THR A 109 26.30 24.48 -2.27
C THR A 109 27.78 24.23 -2.48
N LEU A 110 28.29 23.23 -1.76
CA LEU A 110 29.64 22.70 -1.91
C LEU A 110 29.58 21.29 -2.52
N VAL A 111 30.27 21.10 -3.64
CA VAL A 111 30.43 19.79 -4.29
C VAL A 111 31.88 19.34 -4.15
N PHE A 112 32.11 18.38 -3.26
CA PHE A 112 33.44 17.84 -2.96
C PHE A 112 33.86 16.86 -4.05
N SER A 113 35.09 17.00 -4.52
CA SER A 113 35.75 16.07 -5.43
C SER A 113 37.02 15.46 -4.84
N SER A 114 37.40 15.83 -3.61
CA SER A 114 38.54 15.26 -2.90
C SER A 114 38.39 15.38 -1.37
N ARG A 115 39.17 14.58 -0.64
CA ARG A 115 39.30 14.67 0.82
C ARG A 115 39.96 15.97 1.28
N ALA A 116 40.82 16.59 0.48
CA ALA A 116 41.54 17.81 0.87
C ALA A 116 40.58 18.98 1.15
N ALA A 117 39.49 19.07 0.40
CA ALA A 117 38.43 20.06 0.62
C ALA A 117 37.78 19.97 2.01
N ALA A 118 37.79 18.79 2.65
CA ALA A 118 37.23 18.60 3.99
C ALA A 118 38.08 19.22 5.12
N SER A 119 39.26 19.76 4.80
CA SER A 119 40.13 20.50 5.72
C SER A 119 40.32 21.96 5.29
N ASP A 120 39.66 22.40 4.22
CA ASP A 120 39.82 23.75 3.68
C ASP A 120 39.19 24.79 4.63
N PRO A 121 39.93 25.83 5.07
CA PRO A 121 39.43 26.81 6.02
C PRO A 121 38.15 27.54 5.57
N ASP A 122 38.00 27.79 4.26
CA ASP A 122 36.81 28.47 3.73
C ASP A 122 35.58 27.55 3.81
N VAL A 123 35.76 26.26 3.51
CA VAL A 123 34.71 25.25 3.68
C VAL A 123 34.25 25.17 5.15
N LEU A 124 35.20 25.12 6.09
CA LEU A 124 34.88 25.05 7.51
C LEU A 124 34.17 26.32 8.01
N ALA A 125 34.54 27.49 7.48
CA ALA A 125 33.88 28.75 7.77
C ALA A 125 32.42 28.78 7.26
N LEU A 126 32.16 28.23 6.07
CA LEU A 126 30.81 28.09 5.52
C LEU A 126 29.93 27.20 6.41
N VAL A 127 30.45 26.03 6.81
CA VAL A 127 29.74 25.09 7.70
C VAL A 127 29.40 25.74 9.03
N LYS A 128 30.34 26.47 9.63
CA LYS A 128 30.11 27.17 10.91
C LYS A 128 29.04 28.26 10.81
N ARG A 129 29.00 28.99 9.68
CA ARG A 129 28.04 30.07 9.45
C ARG A 129 26.63 29.56 9.18
N ALA A 130 26.47 28.44 8.48
CA ALA A 130 25.17 27.91 8.07
C ALA A 130 24.16 27.86 9.22
N ASP A 131 22.93 28.26 8.96
CA ASP A 131 21.82 28.10 9.90
C ASP A 131 21.21 26.71 9.79
N VAL A 132 21.26 26.12 8.60
CA VAL A 132 20.79 24.76 8.34
C VAL A 132 21.68 24.06 7.32
N ILE A 133 21.97 22.78 7.54
CA ILE A 133 22.80 21.97 6.64
C ILE A 133 21.96 20.86 6.01
N PHE A 134 22.20 20.59 4.73
CA PHE A 134 21.59 19.47 4.02
C PHE A 134 22.63 18.65 3.27
N LEU A 135 22.65 17.35 3.55
CA LEU A 135 23.53 16.37 2.91
C LEU A 135 22.78 15.76 1.72
N ALA A 136 23.19 16.09 0.49
CA ALA A 136 22.45 15.64 -0.68
C ALA A 136 22.70 14.15 -1.03
N GLY A 137 22.03 13.66 -2.07
CA GLY A 137 22.34 12.36 -2.66
C GLY A 137 23.62 12.37 -3.52
N GLY A 138 24.16 11.17 -3.76
CA GLY A 138 25.38 10.94 -4.53
C GLY A 138 25.96 9.55 -4.24
N ASP A 139 27.25 9.38 -4.51
CA ASP A 139 28.04 8.23 -4.05
C ASP A 139 28.19 8.27 -2.52
N GLN A 140 27.62 7.27 -1.86
CA GLN A 140 27.60 7.13 -0.40
C GLN A 140 29.00 6.90 0.20
N SER A 141 29.86 6.17 -0.51
CA SER A 141 31.21 5.87 -0.02
C SER A 141 32.09 7.11 0.00
N ASN A 142 31.84 8.10 -0.86
CA ASN A 142 32.57 9.36 -0.88
C ASN A 142 32.31 10.21 0.38
N TYR A 143 31.12 10.16 0.98
CA TYR A 143 30.88 10.84 2.26
C TYR A 143 31.84 10.33 3.33
N VAL A 144 31.99 9.02 3.43
CA VAL A 144 32.93 8.39 4.37
C VAL A 144 34.38 8.72 4.00
N ARG A 145 34.78 8.45 2.75
CA ARG A 145 36.17 8.64 2.28
C ARG A 145 36.65 10.08 2.39
N TYR A 146 35.79 11.06 2.12
CA TYR A 146 36.18 12.46 2.13
C TYR A 146 36.05 13.10 3.51
N TRP A 147 35.04 12.73 4.32
CA TRP A 147 34.69 13.54 5.50
C TRP A 147 34.98 12.86 6.82
N LYS A 148 34.92 11.52 6.91
CA LYS A 148 35.20 10.82 8.17
C LYS A 148 36.64 11.09 8.61
N ASP A 149 36.83 11.41 9.88
CA ASP A 149 38.11 11.75 10.52
C ASP A 149 38.81 12.96 9.88
N ALA A 150 38.02 13.89 9.32
CA ALA A 150 38.48 15.18 8.79
C ALA A 150 37.87 16.34 9.61
N PRO A 151 38.48 17.53 9.60
CA PRO A 151 37.96 18.71 10.31
C PRO A 151 36.51 19.06 9.98
N LEU A 152 36.06 18.76 8.76
CA LEU A 152 34.66 18.91 8.35
C LEU A 152 33.70 18.10 9.23
N GLN A 153 34.06 16.87 9.61
CA GLN A 153 33.23 16.06 10.49
C GLN A 153 33.04 16.72 11.85
N GLU A 154 34.12 17.24 12.43
CA GLU A 154 34.06 17.98 13.70
C GLU A 154 33.18 19.23 13.57
N ALA A 155 33.31 19.97 12.46
CA ALA A 155 32.49 21.15 12.18
C ALA A 155 31.00 20.81 12.04
N LEU A 156 30.66 19.69 11.40
CA LEU A 156 29.27 19.21 11.28
C LEU A 156 28.70 18.81 12.65
N ASN A 157 29.48 18.10 13.47
CA ASN A 157 29.06 17.76 14.83
C ASN A 157 28.91 19.01 15.71
N ALA A 158 29.78 20.00 15.55
CA ALA A 158 29.68 21.28 16.25
C ALA A 158 28.43 22.08 15.81
N HIS A 159 28.05 22.03 14.53
CA HIS A 159 26.80 22.62 14.02
C HIS A 159 25.58 22.02 14.72
N VAL A 160 25.50 20.70 14.79
CA VAL A 160 24.41 19.99 15.47
C VAL A 160 24.43 20.28 16.98
N HIS A 161 25.60 20.25 17.61
CA HIS A 161 25.75 20.54 19.04
C HIS A 161 25.33 21.97 19.40
N ALA A 162 25.48 22.92 18.46
CA ALA A 162 24.97 24.29 18.60
C ALA A 162 23.42 24.39 18.48
N GLY A 163 22.71 23.27 18.38
CA GLY A 163 21.26 23.22 18.27
C GLY A 163 20.75 23.60 16.87
N LYS A 164 21.60 23.55 15.85
CA LYS A 164 21.21 23.86 14.47
C LYS A 164 20.72 22.62 13.74
N PRO A 165 19.70 22.74 12.87
CA PRO A 165 19.12 21.61 12.17
C PRO A 165 20.01 21.09 11.05
N ILE A 166 19.86 19.80 10.77
CA ILE A 166 20.53 19.10 9.66
C ILE A 166 19.55 18.15 8.96
N GLY A 167 19.69 17.97 7.66
CA GLY A 167 18.92 17.00 6.90
C GLY A 167 19.77 16.26 5.89
N GLY A 168 19.21 15.21 5.31
CA GLY A 168 19.88 14.50 4.22
C GLY A 168 18.95 13.65 3.37
N SER A 169 19.36 13.40 2.13
CA SER A 169 18.64 12.54 1.19
C SER A 169 19.52 11.43 0.63
N SER A 170 18.98 10.22 0.42
CA SER A 170 19.71 9.11 -0.20
C SER A 170 21.03 8.84 0.56
N ALA A 171 22.19 8.90 -0.11
CA ALA A 171 23.51 8.84 0.54
C ALA A 171 23.66 9.79 1.74
N GLY A 172 23.15 11.02 1.64
CA GLY A 172 23.17 11.99 2.72
C GLY A 172 22.27 11.64 3.90
N LEU A 173 21.17 10.89 3.69
CA LEU A 173 20.41 10.30 4.80
C LEU A 173 21.22 9.18 5.46
N ALA A 174 21.83 8.31 4.64
CA ALA A 174 22.51 7.10 5.13
C ALA A 174 23.58 7.42 6.19
N VAL A 175 24.23 8.58 6.09
CA VAL A 175 25.27 9.03 7.02
C VAL A 175 24.74 9.76 8.28
N LEU A 176 23.43 9.94 8.42
CA LEU A 176 22.80 10.55 9.62
C LEU A 176 22.55 9.54 10.75
N GLY A 177 22.53 8.24 10.43
CA GLY A 177 22.49 7.19 11.46
C GLY A 177 23.80 7.09 12.23
N ALA A 178 23.75 6.59 13.46
CA ALA A 178 24.95 6.24 14.22
C ALA A 178 25.74 5.11 13.55
N HIS A 179 25.01 4.18 12.93
CA HIS A 179 25.52 2.99 12.27
C HIS A 179 25.29 3.11 10.77
N VAL A 180 26.29 3.58 10.05
CA VAL A 180 26.19 3.95 8.64
C VAL A 180 26.55 2.76 7.77
N TYR A 181 25.64 2.33 6.88
CA TYR A 181 26.06 1.48 5.78
C TYR A 181 27.01 2.30 4.87
N GLY A 182 28.30 2.00 4.84
CA GLY A 182 29.30 2.81 4.15
C GLY A 182 29.38 2.60 2.63
N ALA A 183 28.83 1.49 2.12
CA ALA A 183 28.98 1.05 0.72
C ALA A 183 30.45 1.08 0.22
N MET A 184 31.39 0.68 1.08
CA MET A 184 32.83 0.92 0.84
C MET A 184 33.42 0.10 -0.32
N ASP A 185 32.71 -0.94 -0.76
CA ASP A 185 32.99 -1.73 -1.95
C ASP A 185 32.59 -1.03 -3.27
N GLY A 186 31.97 0.16 -3.19
CA GLY A 186 31.45 0.90 -4.34
C GLY A 186 30.14 0.31 -4.90
N GLY A 187 29.60 -0.73 -4.24
CA GLY A 187 28.37 -1.40 -4.64
C GLY A 187 27.13 -0.89 -3.91
N SER A 188 26.00 -1.58 -4.10
CA SER A 188 24.77 -1.34 -3.35
C SER A 188 24.18 -2.67 -2.86
N LEU A 189 24.74 -3.19 -1.76
CA LEU A 189 24.42 -4.49 -1.17
C LEU A 189 22.93 -4.81 -1.18
N GLU A 190 22.49 -5.81 -1.92
CA GLU A 190 21.08 -6.19 -2.01
C GLU A 190 20.62 -7.01 -0.81
N SER A 191 19.32 -6.96 -0.50
CA SER A 191 18.75 -7.71 0.62
C SER A 191 19.04 -9.20 0.57
N LYS A 192 18.94 -9.83 -0.61
CA LYS A 192 19.22 -11.27 -0.75
C LYS A 192 20.68 -11.61 -0.39
N GLN A 193 21.62 -10.78 -0.82
CA GLN A 193 23.04 -10.94 -0.52
C GLN A 193 23.31 -10.71 0.97
N ALA A 194 22.75 -9.63 1.54
CA ALA A 194 22.93 -9.28 2.95
C ALA A 194 22.38 -10.35 3.90
N LEU A 195 21.23 -10.94 3.57
CA LEU A 195 20.61 -12.01 4.37
C LEU A 195 21.34 -13.36 4.22
N ALA A 196 22.04 -13.59 3.10
CA ALA A 196 22.80 -14.81 2.87
C ALA A 196 24.15 -14.84 3.63
N ASP A 197 24.75 -13.66 3.88
CA ASP A 197 25.97 -13.52 4.67
C ASP A 197 26.02 -12.14 5.36
N PRO A 198 25.46 -12.00 6.58
CA PRO A 198 25.39 -10.72 7.29
C PRO A 198 26.77 -10.22 7.77
N PHE A 199 27.80 -11.05 7.69
CA PHE A 199 29.20 -10.70 8.01
C PHE A 199 30.10 -10.68 6.78
N GLY A 200 29.52 -10.79 5.58
CA GLY A 200 30.25 -10.74 4.32
C GLY A 200 30.94 -9.39 4.12
N ALA A 201 32.02 -9.40 3.33
CA ALA A 201 32.80 -8.19 3.05
C ALA A 201 31.99 -6.98 2.52
N PRO A 202 30.91 -7.16 1.72
CA PRO A 202 30.05 -6.04 1.29
C PRO A 202 29.22 -5.38 2.40
N VAL A 203 29.08 -6.02 3.58
CA VAL A 203 28.38 -5.47 4.73
C VAL A 203 29.31 -4.52 5.46
N THR A 204 29.43 -3.28 4.97
CA THR A 204 30.37 -2.29 5.52
C THR A 204 29.62 -1.34 6.45
N ILE A 205 29.79 -1.48 7.77
CA ILE A 205 29.23 -0.55 8.76
C ILE A 205 30.32 0.43 9.20
N VAL A 206 29.97 1.70 9.24
CA VAL A 206 30.83 2.81 9.64
C VAL A 206 30.17 3.51 10.83
N GLU A 207 30.91 3.61 11.92
CA GLU A 207 30.46 4.26 13.16
C GLU A 207 31.13 5.63 13.33
N ASP A 208 30.63 6.39 14.31
CA ASP A 208 31.14 7.71 14.72
C ASP A 208 31.38 8.64 13.53
N PHE A 209 30.33 8.82 12.69
CA PHE A 209 30.31 9.78 11.60
C PHE A 209 29.61 11.08 12.01
N LEU A 210 28.34 11.02 12.39
CA LEU A 210 27.57 12.14 12.95
C LEU A 210 26.90 11.75 14.26
N ARG A 211 26.91 12.67 15.23
CA ARG A 211 26.33 12.50 16.56
C ARG A 211 25.04 13.30 16.67
N LEU A 212 23.96 12.74 16.17
CA LEU A 212 22.65 13.39 16.16
C LEU A 212 21.80 12.97 17.38
N PRO A 213 21.08 13.91 18.02
CA PRO A 213 20.08 13.56 19.03
C PRO A 213 19.10 12.51 18.51
N PHE A 214 18.71 11.57 19.39
CA PHE A 214 17.78 10.46 19.13
C PHE A 214 18.24 9.38 18.14
N LEU A 215 19.25 9.65 17.30
CA LEU A 215 19.73 8.70 16.28
C LEU A 215 20.98 7.90 16.70
N GLY A 216 21.41 8.03 17.97
CA GLY A 216 22.60 7.40 18.52
C GLY A 216 22.63 5.86 18.50
N HIS A 217 21.47 5.23 18.27
CA HIS A 217 21.32 3.77 18.15
C HIS A 217 20.67 3.37 16.82
N VAL A 218 20.71 4.23 15.81
CA VAL A 218 19.95 4.03 14.58
C VAL A 218 20.86 3.62 13.42
N VAL A 219 20.54 2.48 12.82
CA VAL A 219 20.96 2.11 11.47
C VAL A 219 19.96 2.72 10.49
N THR A 220 20.44 3.47 9.50
CA THR A 220 19.54 4.08 8.49
C THR A 220 19.66 3.41 7.12
N ASP A 221 18.56 3.44 6.36
CA ASP A 221 18.49 2.90 5.01
C ASP A 221 17.59 3.77 4.10
N THR A 222 17.86 3.79 2.79
CA THR A 222 17.26 4.69 1.80
C THR A 222 16.70 3.94 0.60
N HIS A 223 15.89 4.64 -0.20
CA HIS A 223 15.20 4.07 -1.37
C HIS A 223 14.44 2.78 -1.01
N PHE A 224 13.84 2.77 0.18
CA PHE A 224 13.67 1.55 0.96
C PHE A 224 12.77 0.51 0.27
N SER A 225 11.50 0.84 0.03
CA SER A 225 10.58 -0.06 -0.70
C SER A 225 10.98 -0.21 -2.17
N ALA A 226 11.36 0.88 -2.84
CA ALA A 226 11.68 0.90 -4.27
C ALA A 226 12.84 -0.06 -4.64
N ARG A 227 13.76 -0.33 -3.70
CA ARG A 227 14.89 -1.24 -3.89
C ARG A 227 14.84 -2.47 -2.98
N ASN A 228 13.67 -2.79 -2.41
CA ASN A 228 13.46 -3.93 -1.53
C ASN A 228 14.52 -4.05 -0.41
N ARG A 229 14.76 -2.98 0.37
CA ARG A 229 15.88 -2.87 1.32
C ARG A 229 15.61 -3.33 2.75
N LEU A 230 14.42 -3.84 3.05
CA LEU A 230 14.13 -4.38 4.38
C LEU A 230 15.12 -5.47 4.79
N GLY A 231 15.43 -6.42 3.91
CA GLY A 231 16.40 -7.48 4.22
C GLY A 231 17.81 -6.96 4.46
N ARG A 232 18.27 -5.94 3.72
CA ARG A 232 19.56 -5.28 3.98
C ARG A 232 19.56 -4.67 5.38
N LEU A 233 18.56 -3.86 5.71
CA LEU A 233 18.50 -3.21 7.02
C LEU A 233 18.45 -4.24 8.16
N VAL A 234 17.70 -5.33 7.99
CA VAL A 234 17.66 -6.43 8.96
C VAL A 234 19.04 -7.11 9.13
N ALA A 235 19.78 -7.34 8.05
CA ALA A 235 21.12 -7.91 8.12
C ALA A 235 22.13 -6.96 8.82
N LEU A 236 22.06 -5.65 8.52
CA LEU A 236 22.87 -4.65 9.21
C LEU A 236 22.57 -4.62 10.71
N LEU A 237 21.28 -4.64 11.08
CA LEU A 237 20.86 -4.72 12.48
C LEU A 237 21.30 -6.02 13.15
N ALA A 238 21.26 -7.15 12.45
CA ALA A 238 21.71 -8.42 12.98
C ALA A 238 23.20 -8.38 13.37
N ARG A 239 24.03 -7.75 12.52
CA ARG A 239 25.45 -7.54 12.82
C ARG A 239 25.65 -6.64 14.03
N GLU A 240 25.01 -5.48 14.06
CA GLU A 240 25.09 -4.54 15.20
C GLU A 240 24.62 -5.17 16.51
N ARG A 241 23.47 -5.86 16.50
CA ARG A 241 22.95 -6.53 17.70
C ARG A 241 23.79 -7.71 18.16
N SER A 242 24.64 -8.26 17.29
CA SER A 242 25.53 -9.37 17.62
C SER A 242 26.82 -8.89 18.28
N GLU A 243 27.50 -7.91 17.66
CA GLU A 243 28.88 -7.51 18.03
C GLU A 243 29.05 -6.03 18.40
N GLY A 244 28.14 -5.15 17.97
CA GLY A 244 28.24 -3.70 18.16
C GLY A 244 27.25 -3.20 19.20
N ASP A 245 26.23 -2.48 18.73
CA ASP A 245 25.23 -1.85 19.59
C ASP A 245 24.03 -2.75 19.92
N PRO A 246 23.90 -3.24 21.18
CA PRO A 246 22.79 -4.10 21.59
C PRO A 246 21.44 -3.36 21.65
N ALA A 247 21.40 -2.04 21.50
CA ALA A 247 20.17 -1.23 21.43
C ALA A 247 19.81 -0.82 19.99
N ALA A 248 20.60 -1.21 18.98
CA ALA A 248 20.44 -0.78 17.60
C ALA A 248 19.02 -1.00 17.03
N ILE A 249 18.42 0.01 16.44
CA ILE A 249 17.15 -0.06 15.70
C ILE A 249 17.36 0.43 14.27
N GLY A 250 16.45 0.07 13.37
CA GLY A 250 16.52 0.46 11.97
C GLY A 250 15.50 1.53 11.60
N ILE A 251 15.91 2.46 10.75
CA ILE A 251 15.00 3.38 10.06
C ILE A 251 15.26 3.30 8.56
N GLY A 252 14.30 2.73 7.82
CA GLY A 252 14.24 2.80 6.37
C GLY A 252 13.33 3.93 5.92
N VAL A 253 13.68 4.70 4.90
CA VAL A 253 12.78 5.73 4.35
C VAL A 253 12.56 5.50 2.84
N ASP A 254 11.29 5.50 2.43
CA ASP A 254 10.91 5.37 1.03
C ASP A 254 11.33 6.59 0.19
N GLU A 255 11.47 6.41 -1.11
CA GLU A 255 11.68 7.54 -2.02
C GLU A 255 10.52 8.55 -1.92
N ARG A 256 10.82 9.83 -2.14
CA ARG A 256 9.88 10.95 -2.08
C ARG A 256 9.13 11.02 -0.75
N THR A 257 9.80 10.57 0.31
CA THR A 257 9.30 10.56 1.68
C THR A 257 10.40 11.03 2.61
N ALA A 258 10.03 11.79 3.65
CA ALA A 258 10.94 12.31 4.65
C ALA A 258 10.35 12.14 6.05
N LEU A 259 11.15 11.59 6.97
CA LEU A 259 10.89 11.61 8.42
C LEU A 259 11.62 12.81 9.02
N CYS A 260 10.87 13.76 9.57
CA CYS A 260 11.38 14.96 10.21
C CYS A 260 11.20 14.85 11.72
N ILE A 261 12.29 14.92 12.50
CA ILE A 261 12.31 14.83 13.96
C ILE A 261 12.78 16.16 14.53
N ASP A 262 12.00 16.77 15.42
CA ASP A 262 12.40 18.02 16.07
C ASP A 262 13.28 17.84 17.31
N GLY A 263 13.77 18.93 17.88
CA GLY A 263 14.59 18.89 19.10
C GLY A 263 13.92 18.34 20.37
N LEU A 264 12.60 18.12 20.35
CA LEU A 264 11.88 17.46 21.44
C LEU A 264 11.71 15.95 21.18
N GLY A 265 12.23 15.44 20.06
CA GLY A 265 12.08 14.06 19.63
C GLY A 265 10.75 13.78 18.92
N ARG A 266 9.97 14.81 18.56
CA ARG A 266 8.68 14.61 17.88
C ARG A 266 8.90 14.45 16.39
N GLY A 267 8.58 13.27 15.87
CA GLY A 267 8.71 12.91 14.47
C GLY A 267 7.39 12.99 13.70
N GLN A 268 7.47 13.44 12.45
CA GLN A 268 6.39 13.47 11.49
C GLN A 268 6.88 13.11 10.08
N VAL A 269 6.01 12.53 9.26
CA VAL A 269 6.35 12.11 7.90
C VAL A 269 5.69 13.03 6.87
N PHE A 270 6.49 13.49 5.92
CA PHE A 270 6.04 14.17 4.71
C PHE A 270 6.30 13.25 3.51
N THR A 271 5.33 13.10 2.62
CA THR A 271 5.50 12.29 1.40
C THR A 271 4.81 12.95 0.21
N ALA A 272 5.39 12.77 -0.99
CA ALA A 272 4.78 13.19 -2.25
C ALA A 272 3.98 12.06 -2.92
N ARG A 273 4.19 10.79 -2.55
CA ARG A 273 3.50 9.61 -3.13
C ARG A 273 3.26 8.49 -2.11
N ASN A 274 2.42 8.74 -1.11
CA ASN A 274 1.95 7.72 -0.13
C ASN A 274 3.05 6.81 0.46
N GLY A 275 4.30 7.27 0.53
CA GLY A 275 5.42 6.48 1.05
C GLY A 275 5.52 6.58 2.57
N PHE A 276 6.32 5.69 3.16
CA PHE A 276 6.45 5.55 4.60
C PHE A 276 7.90 5.73 5.06
N ALA A 277 8.05 6.10 6.33
CA ALA A 277 9.25 5.73 7.08
C ALA A 277 8.96 4.41 7.82
N TRP A 278 9.96 3.54 7.87
CA TRP A 278 9.87 2.18 8.38
C TRP A 278 10.76 2.07 9.62
N LEU A 279 10.13 1.91 10.78
CA LEU A 279 10.83 1.65 12.03
C LEU A 279 10.96 0.13 12.22
N VAL A 280 12.20 -0.35 12.33
CA VAL A 280 12.54 -1.77 12.53
C VAL A 280 13.13 -1.94 13.93
N VAL A 281 12.40 -2.61 14.82
CA VAL A 281 12.79 -2.79 16.22
C VAL A 281 13.00 -4.27 16.49
N PRO A 282 14.25 -4.74 16.59
CA PRO A 282 14.50 -6.12 16.95
C PRO A 282 14.05 -6.46 18.39
N GLY A 283 13.45 -7.63 18.58
CA GLY A 283 13.06 -8.13 19.91
C GLY A 283 14.20 -8.67 20.77
N GLY A 284 15.39 -8.89 20.18
CA GLY A 284 16.56 -9.47 20.86
C GLY A 284 17.73 -9.63 19.90
N LYS A 285 18.70 -10.48 20.25
CA LYS A 285 19.80 -10.87 19.35
C LYS A 285 19.32 -11.88 18.29
N PRO A 286 19.94 -11.93 17.10
CA PRO A 286 19.64 -12.96 16.12
C PRO A 286 19.99 -14.35 16.65
N GLU A 287 19.19 -15.37 16.29
CA GLU A 287 19.48 -16.76 16.64
C GLU A 287 20.70 -17.30 15.88
N ARG A 288 20.97 -16.76 14.68
CA ARG A 288 22.18 -17.06 13.91
C ARG A 288 22.57 -15.88 13.04
N ALA A 289 23.74 -15.31 13.29
CA ALA A 289 24.40 -14.37 12.40
C ALA A 289 25.90 -14.62 12.48
N SER A 290 26.52 -15.11 11.40
CA SER A 290 27.96 -15.39 11.34
C SER A 290 28.46 -15.39 9.89
N ALA A 291 29.77 -15.22 9.71
CA ALA A 291 30.39 -15.17 8.38
C ALA A 291 30.13 -16.45 7.56
N GLY A 292 29.70 -16.26 6.32
CA GLY A 292 29.42 -17.33 5.37
C GLY A 292 28.17 -18.16 5.68
N GLN A 293 27.33 -17.74 6.64
CA GLN A 293 26.09 -18.42 6.98
C GLN A 293 24.86 -17.53 6.76
N PRO A 294 23.76 -18.10 6.23
CA PRO A 294 22.52 -17.37 6.07
C PRO A 294 21.90 -17.01 7.41
N LEU A 295 21.35 -15.81 7.50
CA LEU A 295 20.78 -15.23 8.71
C LEU A 295 19.55 -16.01 9.21
N THR A 296 19.46 -16.20 10.52
CA THR A 296 18.20 -16.49 11.22
C THR A 296 17.98 -15.43 12.28
N TYR A 297 16.90 -14.67 12.13
CA TYR A 297 16.55 -13.58 13.04
C TYR A 297 15.04 -13.42 13.10
N ARG A 298 14.42 -13.72 14.23
CA ARG A 298 12.97 -13.64 14.39
C ARG A 298 12.50 -12.48 15.26
N ASN A 299 11.21 -12.20 15.18
CA ASN A 299 10.49 -11.23 16.01
C ASN A 299 11.04 -9.81 15.89
N LEU A 300 11.30 -9.36 14.65
CA LEU A 300 11.62 -7.96 14.37
C LEU A 300 10.33 -7.19 14.16
N ARG A 301 9.97 -6.32 15.11
CA ARG A 301 8.77 -5.49 14.99
C ARG A 301 8.99 -4.41 13.94
N ILE A 302 8.09 -4.33 12.98
CA ILE A 302 8.07 -3.33 11.92
C ILE A 302 6.89 -2.40 12.13
N VAL A 303 7.15 -1.09 12.11
CA VAL A 303 6.11 -0.07 12.23
C VAL A 303 6.21 0.90 11.06
N GLY A 304 5.16 0.95 10.25
CA GLY A 304 5.02 1.94 9.19
C GLY A 304 4.58 3.29 9.74
N VAL A 305 5.34 4.34 9.45
CA VAL A 305 5.05 5.72 9.86
C VAL A 305 4.61 6.49 8.61
N GLY A 306 3.35 6.90 8.59
CA GLY A 306 2.76 7.69 7.52
C GLY A 306 2.45 9.13 7.93
N PRO A 307 1.86 9.95 7.05
CA PRO A 307 1.56 11.37 7.32
C PRO A 307 0.65 11.63 8.53
N GLN A 308 -0.21 10.66 8.87
CA GLN A 308 -1.10 10.74 10.03
C GLN A 308 -0.46 10.23 11.33
N SER A 309 0.69 9.55 11.24
CA SER A 309 1.40 9.01 12.39
C SER A 309 2.12 10.12 13.15
N ARG A 310 2.43 9.87 14.42
CA ARG A 310 3.32 10.70 15.24
C ARG A 310 4.36 9.80 15.87
N VAL A 311 5.63 10.19 15.81
CA VAL A 311 6.75 9.44 16.40
C VAL A 311 7.23 10.19 17.64
N ASP A 312 7.47 9.45 18.71
CA ASP A 312 8.28 9.91 19.84
C ASP A 312 9.64 9.21 19.77
N ALA A 313 10.68 9.93 19.34
CA ALA A 313 12.02 9.41 19.15
C ALA A 313 12.78 9.19 20.47
N ASN A 314 12.24 9.60 21.62
CA ASN A 314 12.83 9.28 22.94
C ASN A 314 12.67 7.79 23.28
N GLY A 315 11.56 7.19 22.85
CA GLY A 315 11.26 5.76 23.06
C GLY A 315 10.91 5.00 21.78
N TRP A 316 11.00 5.65 20.63
CA TRP A 316 10.56 5.17 19.31
C TRP A 316 9.13 4.62 19.31
N GLN A 317 8.24 5.28 20.03
CA GLN A 317 6.81 4.99 20.01
C GLN A 317 6.15 5.66 18.80
N VAL A 318 5.15 5.00 18.23
CA VAL A 318 4.42 5.50 17.06
C VAL A 318 2.92 5.42 17.32
N ASP A 319 2.30 6.60 17.40
CA ASP A 319 0.86 6.75 17.43
C ASP A 319 0.30 6.75 16.01
N LYS A 320 -0.88 6.14 15.84
CA LYS A 320 -1.56 5.99 14.54
C LYS A 320 -0.61 5.47 13.45
N ALA A 321 0.09 4.37 13.76
CA ALA A 321 0.93 3.68 12.79
C ALA A 321 0.13 3.37 11.52
N ALA A 322 0.73 3.57 10.36
CA ALA A 322 0.11 3.25 9.07
C ALA A 322 -0.12 1.74 8.92
N PHE A 323 0.80 0.94 9.46
CA PHE A 323 0.66 -0.50 9.64
C PHE A 323 1.65 -0.99 10.71
N ARG A 324 1.41 -2.21 11.21
CA ARG A 324 2.32 -2.95 12.09
C ARG A 324 2.54 -4.34 11.51
N ALA A 325 3.77 -4.83 11.61
CA ALA A 325 4.14 -6.16 11.17
C ALA A 325 5.28 -6.73 12.01
N ILE A 326 5.55 -8.01 11.81
CA ILE A 326 6.69 -8.76 12.29
C ILE A 326 7.46 -9.24 11.05
N ALA A 327 8.75 -8.97 11.03
CA ALA A 327 9.67 -9.60 10.10
C ALA A 327 10.39 -10.75 10.79
N ASP A 328 10.42 -11.90 10.11
CA ASP A 328 11.25 -13.04 10.46
C ASP A 328 12.18 -13.34 9.30
N VAL A 329 13.41 -13.71 9.60
CA VAL A 329 14.37 -14.27 8.66
C VAL A 329 14.67 -15.69 9.06
N GLU A 330 14.46 -16.62 8.14
CA GLU A 330 14.79 -18.03 8.31
C GLU A 330 15.69 -18.49 7.16
N GLN A 331 16.93 -18.85 7.50
CA GLN A 331 17.94 -19.28 6.53
C GLN A 331 18.07 -18.31 5.34
N GLY A 332 18.17 -17.01 5.65
CA GLY A 332 18.34 -15.94 4.66
C GLY A 332 17.06 -15.58 3.89
N THR A 333 15.92 -16.21 4.20
CA THR A 333 14.62 -15.87 3.61
C THR A 333 13.83 -14.99 4.57
N LEU A 334 13.55 -13.76 4.15
CA LEU A 334 12.74 -12.82 4.91
C LEU A 334 11.25 -13.04 4.64
N ARG A 335 10.44 -13.04 5.70
CA ARG A 335 8.98 -13.05 5.66
C ARG A 335 8.43 -11.92 6.51
N LEU A 336 7.45 -11.21 5.99
CA LEU A 336 6.70 -10.19 6.71
C LEU A 336 5.29 -10.71 6.95
N HIS A 337 4.82 -10.66 8.18
CA HIS A 337 3.46 -11.03 8.56
C HIS A 337 2.98 -10.06 9.65
N GLY A 338 1.68 -9.82 9.77
CA GLY A 338 1.18 -9.01 10.88
C GLY A 338 0.71 -9.86 12.06
N GLU A 339 0.16 -9.19 13.07
CA GLU A 339 -0.32 -9.81 14.32
C GLU A 339 -1.86 -9.92 14.36
N GLN A 340 -2.53 -9.50 13.29
CA GLN A 340 -3.97 -9.42 13.26
C GLN A 340 -4.60 -10.81 13.01
N PRO A 341 -5.74 -11.13 13.65
CA PRO A 341 -6.46 -12.37 13.35
C PRO A 341 -6.87 -12.44 11.88
N VAL A 342 -6.49 -13.52 11.21
CA VAL A 342 -6.90 -13.77 9.82
C VAL A 342 -8.34 -14.26 9.78
N VAL A 343 -9.08 -13.85 8.75
CA VAL A 343 -10.47 -14.28 8.52
C VAL A 343 -10.70 -14.40 7.03
N LEU A 344 -11.35 -15.48 6.61
CA LEU A 344 -11.83 -15.67 5.24
C LEU A 344 -13.29 -16.10 5.30
N ALA A 345 -14.15 -15.46 4.52
CA ALA A 345 -15.51 -15.91 4.27
C ALA A 345 -15.72 -16.17 2.78
N VAL A 346 -16.59 -17.12 2.46
CA VAL A 346 -16.94 -17.51 1.09
C VAL A 346 -18.45 -17.67 0.95
N HIS A 347 -18.95 -17.48 -0.27
CA HIS A 347 -20.26 -17.97 -0.68
C HIS A 347 -20.19 -18.73 -2.01
N GLY A 348 -21.08 -19.71 -2.15
CA GLY A 348 -21.29 -20.47 -3.40
C GLY A 348 -22.58 -20.09 -4.13
N GLY A 349 -23.33 -19.11 -3.62
CA GLY A 349 -24.56 -18.62 -4.24
C GLY A 349 -25.77 -18.60 -3.33
N ALA A 350 -26.59 -17.54 -3.44
CA ALA A 350 -27.94 -17.49 -2.86
C ALA A 350 -28.97 -18.20 -3.77
N GLY A 351 -30.21 -18.28 -3.27
CA GLY A 351 -31.33 -18.87 -4.00
C GLY A 351 -31.44 -20.39 -3.92
N VAL A 352 -30.79 -21.03 -2.94
CA VAL A 352 -30.85 -22.51 -2.79
C VAL A 352 -32.25 -22.92 -2.31
N ASP A 353 -32.96 -23.73 -3.12
CA ASP A 353 -34.24 -24.35 -2.76
C ASP A 353 -33.98 -25.74 -2.17
N ARG A 354 -34.38 -25.97 -0.91
CA ARG A 354 -34.19 -27.26 -0.23
C ARG A 354 -34.86 -28.40 -0.96
N ALA A 355 -36.00 -28.17 -1.60
CA ALA A 355 -36.73 -29.20 -2.36
C ALA A 355 -35.97 -29.65 -3.62
N SER A 356 -35.01 -28.86 -4.10
CA SER A 356 -34.19 -29.17 -5.27
C SER A 356 -32.87 -29.88 -4.93
N MET A 357 -32.56 -30.06 -3.64
CA MET A 357 -31.30 -30.62 -3.15
C MET A 357 -31.46 -32.06 -2.66
N THR A 358 -30.59 -32.96 -3.12
CA THR A 358 -30.46 -34.28 -2.49
C THR A 358 -29.46 -34.22 -1.32
N PRO A 359 -29.53 -35.14 -0.33
CA PRO A 359 -28.52 -35.22 0.73
C PRO A 359 -27.08 -35.34 0.22
N ALA A 360 -26.90 -35.99 -0.95
CA ALA A 360 -25.60 -36.13 -1.59
C ALA A 360 -25.11 -34.80 -2.20
N ASP A 361 -26.03 -34.00 -2.76
CA ASP A 361 -25.70 -32.67 -3.27
C ASP A 361 -25.36 -31.73 -2.11
N GLU A 362 -26.12 -31.77 -1.00
CA GLU A 362 -25.80 -30.99 0.19
C GLU A 362 -24.42 -31.32 0.76
N ALA A 363 -24.10 -32.61 0.89
CA ALA A 363 -22.80 -33.05 1.35
C ALA A 363 -21.66 -32.58 0.42
N ARG A 364 -21.88 -32.62 -0.90
CA ARG A 364 -20.92 -32.12 -1.89
C ARG A 364 -20.73 -30.60 -1.78
N ALA A 365 -21.81 -29.85 -1.63
CA ALA A 365 -21.76 -28.40 -1.46
C ALA A 365 -20.94 -28.01 -0.23
N ARG A 366 -21.20 -28.66 0.90
CA ARG A 366 -20.47 -28.43 2.15
C ARG A 366 -18.99 -28.77 1.99
N ALA A 367 -18.66 -29.93 1.41
CA ALA A 367 -17.28 -30.33 1.17
C ALA A 367 -16.53 -29.34 0.24
N ALA A 368 -17.19 -28.81 -0.78
CA ALA A 368 -16.60 -27.84 -1.69
C ALA A 368 -16.38 -26.46 -1.03
N LEU A 369 -17.33 -26.00 -0.20
CA LEU A 369 -17.15 -24.79 0.62
C LEU A 369 -15.98 -24.95 1.61
N GLU A 370 -15.88 -26.09 2.28
CA GLU A 370 -14.76 -26.38 3.19
C GLU A 370 -13.43 -26.40 2.46
N LEU A 371 -13.38 -27.00 1.26
CA LEU A 371 -12.16 -27.02 0.45
C LEU A 371 -11.74 -25.59 0.04
N ALA A 372 -12.67 -24.76 -0.41
CA ALA A 372 -12.39 -23.37 -0.77
C ALA A 372 -11.86 -22.56 0.43
N LEU A 373 -12.48 -22.73 1.60
CA LEU A 373 -12.01 -22.12 2.85
C LEU A 373 -10.61 -22.59 3.21
N ARG A 374 -10.32 -23.88 3.14
CA ARG A 374 -8.98 -24.43 3.44
C ARG A 374 -7.91 -23.90 2.47
N ARG A 375 -8.21 -23.83 1.18
CA ARG A 375 -7.28 -23.32 0.16
C ARG A 375 -6.98 -21.85 0.32
N GLY A 376 -7.99 -21.02 0.61
CA GLY A 376 -7.77 -19.61 0.92
C GLY A 376 -7.03 -19.42 2.25
N TYR A 377 -7.38 -20.19 3.29
CA TYR A 377 -6.72 -20.12 4.60
C TYR A 377 -5.25 -20.54 4.56
N GLU A 378 -4.86 -21.51 3.72
CA GLU A 378 -3.46 -21.88 3.50
C GLU A 378 -2.61 -20.67 3.09
N GLN A 379 -3.14 -19.75 2.28
CA GLN A 379 -2.47 -18.51 1.89
C GLN A 379 -2.29 -17.57 3.09
N LEU A 380 -3.37 -17.33 3.84
CA LEU A 380 -3.34 -16.46 5.02
C LEU A 380 -2.38 -16.98 6.10
N LYS A 381 -2.36 -18.30 6.32
CA LYS A 381 -1.46 -18.97 7.27
C LYS A 381 0.01 -18.83 6.87
N GLN A 382 0.31 -18.74 5.58
CA GLN A 382 1.66 -18.49 5.06
C GLN A 382 2.06 -17.00 5.13
N GLY A 383 1.17 -16.12 5.60
CA GLY A 383 1.40 -14.68 5.66
C GLY A 383 1.21 -13.98 4.31
N HIS A 384 0.59 -14.64 3.33
CA HIS A 384 0.31 -14.02 2.04
C HIS A 384 -0.84 -12.99 2.14
N PRO A 385 -0.89 -12.00 1.23
CA PRO A 385 -1.94 -10.96 1.23
C PRO A 385 -3.36 -11.53 1.07
N SER A 386 -4.37 -10.79 1.54
CA SER A 386 -5.80 -11.17 1.42
C SER A 386 -6.23 -11.52 -0.01
N MET A 387 -5.65 -10.87 -1.02
CA MET A 387 -5.96 -11.13 -2.44
C MET A 387 -5.61 -12.57 -2.85
N ASP A 388 -4.53 -13.14 -2.32
CA ASP A 388 -4.14 -14.53 -2.61
C ASP A 388 -5.16 -15.51 -2.02
N ALA A 389 -5.65 -15.23 -0.81
CA ALA A 389 -6.69 -16.04 -0.18
C ALA A 389 -8.03 -15.97 -0.93
N VAL A 390 -8.46 -14.78 -1.33
CA VAL A 390 -9.68 -14.55 -2.12
C VAL A 390 -9.61 -15.31 -3.44
N THR A 391 -8.52 -15.13 -4.20
CA THR A 391 -8.38 -15.77 -5.51
C THR A 391 -8.21 -17.28 -5.42
N ALA A 392 -7.51 -17.81 -4.41
CA ALA A 392 -7.42 -19.26 -4.17
C ALA A 392 -8.78 -19.89 -3.82
N ALA A 393 -9.57 -19.22 -2.98
CA ALA A 393 -10.91 -19.68 -2.62
C ALA A 393 -11.85 -19.68 -3.84
N ILE A 394 -11.89 -18.58 -4.60
CA ILE A 394 -12.77 -18.45 -5.77
C ILE A 394 -12.35 -19.40 -6.89
N THR A 395 -11.05 -19.56 -7.16
CA THR A 395 -10.54 -20.53 -8.15
C THR A 395 -10.99 -21.96 -7.80
N THR A 396 -11.00 -22.30 -6.50
CA THR A 396 -11.49 -23.60 -6.04
C THR A 396 -12.98 -23.79 -6.35
N LEU A 397 -13.78 -22.73 -6.20
CA LEU A 397 -15.22 -22.76 -6.50
C LEU A 397 -15.51 -22.71 -8.02
N GLU A 398 -14.69 -22.01 -8.81
CA GLU A 398 -14.76 -21.98 -10.28
C GLU A 398 -14.41 -23.33 -10.92
N ASP A 399 -13.55 -24.12 -10.29
CA ASP A 399 -13.17 -25.44 -10.79
C ASP A 399 -14.20 -26.53 -10.41
N ASP A 400 -15.12 -26.25 -9.48
CA ASP A 400 -16.15 -27.17 -9.00
C ASP A 400 -17.48 -27.06 -9.77
N PRO A 401 -17.93 -28.12 -10.49
CA PRO A 401 -19.14 -28.10 -11.33
C PRO A 401 -20.46 -27.91 -10.56
N MET A 402 -20.43 -27.89 -9.22
CA MET A 402 -21.59 -27.61 -8.40
C MET A 402 -22.03 -26.14 -8.52
N PHE A 403 -21.08 -25.21 -8.58
CA PHE A 403 -21.37 -23.78 -8.51
C PHE A 403 -21.52 -23.15 -9.90
N ASN A 404 -22.17 -21.99 -9.98
CA ASN A 404 -22.35 -21.27 -11.23
C ASN A 404 -21.24 -20.21 -11.41
N ALA A 405 -20.01 -20.68 -11.58
CA ALA A 405 -18.84 -19.90 -11.96
C ALA A 405 -17.84 -20.86 -12.60
N GLY A 406 -17.07 -20.40 -13.60
CA GLY A 406 -16.14 -21.28 -14.32
C GLY A 406 -16.83 -22.59 -14.79
N ARG A 407 -16.27 -23.73 -14.39
CA ARG A 407 -16.85 -25.04 -14.64
C ARG A 407 -18.18 -25.19 -13.90
N GLY A 408 -19.27 -25.40 -14.64
CA GLY A 408 -20.62 -25.43 -14.03
C GLY A 408 -21.39 -24.13 -14.16
N ALA A 409 -20.85 -23.15 -14.89
CA ALA A 409 -21.57 -21.95 -15.30
C ALA A 409 -22.89 -22.27 -16.03
N VAL A 410 -23.88 -21.41 -15.84
CA VAL A 410 -25.15 -21.45 -16.56
C VAL A 410 -24.98 -21.05 -18.02
N PHE A 411 -25.99 -21.38 -18.82
CA PHE A 411 -25.99 -21.09 -20.25
C PHE A 411 -26.79 -19.83 -20.58
N THR A 412 -26.30 -19.10 -21.58
CA THR A 412 -27.04 -18.06 -22.30
C THR A 412 -28.20 -18.67 -23.10
N HIS A 413 -29.08 -17.81 -23.60
CA HIS A 413 -30.15 -18.18 -24.52
C HIS A 413 -29.64 -19.00 -25.72
N ASP A 414 -28.48 -18.65 -26.25
CA ASP A 414 -27.87 -19.30 -27.42
C ASP A 414 -27.07 -20.58 -27.05
N GLY A 415 -27.17 -21.05 -25.81
CA GLY A 415 -26.52 -22.28 -25.35
C GLY A 415 -25.01 -22.16 -25.19
N ARG A 416 -24.50 -20.97 -24.86
CA ARG A 416 -23.06 -20.72 -24.57
C ARG A 416 -22.86 -20.39 -23.10
N ASN A 417 -21.63 -20.55 -22.61
CA ASN A 417 -21.23 -20.04 -21.30
C ASN A 417 -20.52 -18.70 -21.48
N GLU A 418 -20.95 -17.69 -20.72
CA GLU A 418 -20.33 -16.35 -20.67
C GLU A 418 -20.10 -16.02 -19.21
N LEU A 419 -18.88 -15.65 -18.85
CA LEU A 419 -18.41 -15.56 -17.48
C LEU A 419 -18.02 -14.12 -17.12
N ASP A 420 -18.31 -13.75 -15.89
CA ASP A 420 -18.00 -12.44 -15.33
C ASP A 420 -17.28 -12.60 -13.99
N ALA A 421 -16.30 -11.76 -13.70
CA ALA A 421 -15.64 -11.72 -12.39
C ALA A 421 -15.03 -10.36 -12.07
N SER A 422 -14.87 -10.05 -10.79
CA SER A 422 -14.02 -8.95 -10.35
C SER A 422 -13.32 -9.23 -9.03
N VAL A 423 -12.26 -8.47 -8.76
CA VAL A 423 -11.50 -8.44 -7.51
C VAL A 423 -11.19 -7.00 -7.13
N MET A 424 -11.05 -6.75 -5.82
CA MET A 424 -10.67 -5.43 -5.30
C MET A 424 -9.78 -5.57 -4.06
N ASP A 425 -8.66 -4.84 -4.06
CA ASP A 425 -7.76 -4.68 -2.91
C ASP A 425 -8.21 -3.47 -2.06
N GLY A 426 -8.61 -3.74 -0.82
CA GLY A 426 -9.08 -2.72 0.10
C GLY A 426 -7.99 -1.77 0.61
N ALA A 427 -6.71 -2.17 0.54
CA ALA A 427 -5.60 -1.32 0.97
C ALA A 427 -5.30 -0.18 -0.01
N THR A 428 -5.46 -0.44 -1.31
CA THR A 428 -5.09 0.50 -2.39
C THR A 428 -6.27 0.99 -3.22
N LEU A 429 -7.43 0.35 -3.07
CA LEU A 429 -8.59 0.48 -3.97
C LEU A 429 -8.30 0.05 -5.42
N ALA A 430 -7.16 -0.63 -5.67
CA ALA A 430 -6.91 -1.25 -6.95
C ALA A 430 -7.97 -2.33 -7.20
N ALA A 431 -8.46 -2.39 -8.43
CA ALA A 431 -9.52 -3.31 -8.82
C ALA A 431 -9.29 -3.82 -10.24
N GLY A 432 -9.79 -5.02 -10.50
CA GLY A 432 -9.76 -5.63 -11.82
C GLY A 432 -11.03 -6.43 -12.07
N ALA A 433 -11.51 -6.40 -13.29
CA ALA A 433 -12.79 -7.00 -13.67
C ALA A 433 -12.79 -7.48 -15.12
N VAL A 434 -13.54 -8.55 -15.37
CA VAL A 434 -13.83 -9.06 -16.70
C VAL A 434 -15.31 -9.41 -16.84
N ALA A 435 -15.87 -9.18 -18.03
CA ALA A 435 -17.24 -9.59 -18.33
C ALA A 435 -17.35 -10.22 -19.73
N GLY A 436 -18.25 -11.19 -19.87
CA GLY A 436 -18.54 -11.85 -21.14
C GLY A 436 -17.39 -12.69 -21.71
N VAL A 437 -16.48 -13.20 -20.88
CA VAL A 437 -15.41 -14.12 -21.34
C VAL A 437 -15.95 -15.54 -21.45
N HIS A 438 -15.44 -16.33 -22.38
CA HIS A 438 -16.03 -17.62 -22.76
C HIS A 438 -15.00 -18.75 -22.95
N ARG A 439 -13.71 -18.47 -22.78
CA ARG A 439 -12.59 -19.44 -22.84
C ARG A 439 -11.65 -19.35 -21.65
N VAL A 440 -11.77 -18.32 -20.81
CA VAL A 440 -10.92 -18.14 -19.64
C VAL A 440 -11.28 -19.16 -18.58
N LYS A 441 -10.37 -20.08 -18.24
CA LYS A 441 -10.66 -21.18 -17.29
C LYS A 441 -11.15 -20.64 -15.94
N ASN A 442 -10.43 -19.64 -15.42
CA ASN A 442 -10.65 -19.04 -14.11
C ASN A 442 -10.79 -17.51 -14.24
N PRO A 443 -12.01 -16.99 -14.49
CA PRO A 443 -12.27 -15.56 -14.66
C PRO A 443 -11.71 -14.68 -13.54
N VAL A 444 -11.72 -15.13 -12.28
CA VAL A 444 -11.16 -14.37 -11.15
C VAL A 444 -9.66 -14.11 -11.30
N LEU A 445 -8.91 -15.04 -11.90
CA LEU A 445 -7.46 -14.87 -12.12
C LEU A 445 -7.20 -13.88 -13.25
N LEU A 446 -8.07 -13.83 -14.27
CA LEU A 446 -7.99 -12.80 -15.29
C LEU A 446 -8.36 -11.42 -14.73
N ALA A 447 -9.40 -11.33 -13.90
CA ALA A 447 -9.75 -10.09 -13.21
C ALA A 447 -8.56 -9.57 -12.39
N ARG A 448 -7.86 -10.45 -11.66
CA ARG A 448 -6.61 -10.10 -10.96
C ARG A 448 -5.51 -9.65 -11.91
N ALA A 449 -5.31 -10.34 -13.03
CA ALA A 449 -4.31 -9.95 -14.03
C ALA A 449 -4.61 -8.56 -14.63
N VAL A 450 -5.90 -8.21 -14.83
CA VAL A 450 -6.28 -6.85 -15.26
C VAL A 450 -5.83 -5.82 -14.23
N MET A 451 -6.04 -6.08 -12.93
CA MET A 451 -5.62 -5.21 -11.84
C MET A 451 -4.09 -5.05 -11.76
N GLU A 452 -3.33 -6.13 -11.93
CA GLU A 452 -1.88 -6.17 -11.66
C GLU A 452 -1.01 -5.89 -12.90
N HIS A 453 -1.52 -6.14 -14.11
CA HIS A 453 -0.74 -6.14 -15.35
C HIS A 453 -1.31 -5.23 -16.44
N SER A 454 -2.26 -4.36 -16.10
CA SER A 454 -2.79 -3.35 -17.02
C SER A 454 -2.94 -1.98 -16.35
N SER A 455 -3.23 -0.96 -17.16
CA SER A 455 -3.63 0.38 -16.65
C SER A 455 -5.15 0.54 -16.50
N HIS A 456 -5.89 -0.55 -16.65
CA HIS A 456 -7.35 -0.58 -16.73
C HIS A 456 -7.96 -1.29 -15.53
N VAL A 457 -9.23 -1.02 -15.27
CA VAL A 457 -10.01 -1.71 -14.22
C VAL A 457 -10.87 -2.81 -14.81
N MET A 458 -11.44 -2.64 -16.01
CA MET A 458 -12.39 -3.60 -16.57
C MET A 458 -12.13 -3.84 -18.06
N LEU A 459 -12.06 -5.11 -18.45
CA LEU A 459 -12.01 -5.56 -19.86
C LEU A 459 -13.22 -6.45 -20.16
N VAL A 460 -13.63 -6.54 -21.43
CA VAL A 460 -14.83 -7.30 -21.81
C VAL A 460 -14.61 -8.15 -23.06
N GLY A 461 -15.30 -9.30 -23.12
CA GLY A 461 -15.37 -10.18 -24.28
C GLY A 461 -14.00 -10.57 -24.85
N ASP A 462 -13.91 -10.61 -26.18
CA ASP A 462 -12.72 -11.04 -26.90
C ASP A 462 -11.46 -10.22 -26.56
N GLY A 463 -11.61 -8.92 -26.25
CA GLY A 463 -10.49 -8.08 -25.85
C GLY A 463 -9.88 -8.50 -24.51
N ALA A 464 -10.71 -8.97 -23.58
CA ALA A 464 -10.23 -9.53 -22.32
C ALA A 464 -9.49 -10.87 -22.54
N GLU A 465 -9.92 -11.69 -23.50
CA GLU A 465 -9.25 -12.97 -23.81
C GLU A 465 -7.95 -12.79 -24.60
N GLN A 466 -7.86 -11.77 -25.46
CA GLN A 466 -6.61 -11.35 -26.08
C GLN A 466 -5.57 -11.00 -25.00
N PHE A 467 -5.96 -10.14 -24.05
CA PHE A 467 -5.14 -9.81 -22.90
C PHE A 467 -4.78 -11.05 -22.07
N ALA A 468 -5.73 -11.96 -21.83
CA ALA A 468 -5.49 -13.22 -21.13
C ALA A 468 -4.37 -14.04 -21.78
N ALA A 469 -4.35 -14.13 -23.11
CA ALA A 469 -3.30 -14.82 -23.85
C ALA A 469 -1.94 -14.12 -23.71
N GLU A 470 -1.89 -12.79 -23.73
CA GLU A 470 -0.66 -12.00 -23.58
C GLU A 470 -0.01 -12.18 -22.20
N VAL A 471 -0.82 -12.23 -21.14
CA VAL A 471 -0.32 -12.35 -19.76
C VAL A 471 -0.26 -13.80 -19.25
N GLY A 472 -0.56 -14.77 -20.11
CA GLY A 472 -0.41 -16.20 -19.80
C GLY A 472 -1.50 -16.80 -18.91
N VAL A 473 -2.70 -16.21 -18.87
CA VAL A 473 -3.87 -16.82 -18.21
C VAL A 473 -4.39 -17.98 -19.05
N THR A 474 -4.74 -19.09 -18.39
CA THR A 474 -5.13 -20.33 -19.08
C THR A 474 -6.46 -20.17 -19.82
N LEU A 475 -6.43 -20.40 -21.12
CA LEU A 475 -7.61 -20.54 -21.97
C LEU A 475 -7.95 -22.03 -22.19
N VAL A 476 -9.23 -22.37 -22.17
CA VAL A 476 -9.78 -23.71 -22.36
C VAL A 476 -10.81 -23.72 -23.48
N GLU A 477 -11.11 -24.91 -23.99
CA GLU A 477 -12.23 -25.10 -24.90
C GLU A 477 -13.56 -24.87 -24.17
N PRO A 478 -14.58 -24.25 -24.80
CA PRO A 478 -15.86 -23.96 -24.15
C PRO A 478 -16.57 -25.19 -23.55
N SER A 479 -16.27 -26.40 -24.05
CA SER A 479 -16.78 -27.66 -23.51
C SER A 479 -16.37 -27.92 -22.06
N TYR A 480 -15.30 -27.29 -21.56
CA TYR A 480 -14.87 -27.36 -20.17
C TYR A 480 -15.96 -26.86 -19.20
N PHE A 481 -16.66 -25.78 -19.55
CA PHE A 481 -17.64 -25.14 -18.68
C PHE A 481 -18.95 -25.91 -18.59
N ARG A 482 -19.26 -26.71 -19.62
CA ARG A 482 -20.52 -27.45 -19.75
C ARG A 482 -20.66 -28.51 -18.66
N THR A 483 -21.85 -28.54 -18.06
CA THR A 483 -22.34 -29.71 -17.32
C THR A 483 -23.72 -30.09 -17.82
N GLU A 484 -24.05 -31.38 -17.75
CA GLU A 484 -25.35 -31.85 -18.24
C GLU A 484 -26.50 -31.27 -17.40
N ARG A 485 -26.30 -31.11 -16.09
CA ARG A 485 -27.27 -30.48 -15.19
C ARG A 485 -27.66 -29.07 -15.65
N ARG A 486 -26.66 -28.19 -15.89
CA ARG A 486 -26.90 -26.82 -16.36
C ARG A 486 -27.50 -26.76 -17.75
N TRP A 487 -27.16 -27.71 -18.61
CA TRP A 487 -27.76 -27.81 -19.94
C TRP A 487 -29.26 -28.12 -19.85
N GLN A 488 -29.65 -29.07 -19.01
CA GLN A 488 -31.06 -29.41 -18.79
C GLN A 488 -31.84 -28.25 -18.16
N GLU A 489 -31.22 -27.46 -17.27
CA GLU A 489 -31.80 -26.22 -16.75
C GLU A 489 -32.15 -25.22 -17.87
N LEU A 490 -31.24 -25.03 -18.85
CA LEU A 490 -31.53 -24.21 -20.04
C LEU A 490 -32.68 -24.80 -20.88
N GLN A 491 -32.65 -26.10 -21.18
CA GLN A 491 -33.69 -26.72 -22.00
C GLN A 491 -35.08 -26.57 -21.36
N LYS A 492 -35.16 -26.66 -20.02
CA LYS A 492 -36.39 -26.42 -19.28
C LYS A 492 -36.83 -24.96 -19.38
N ALA A 493 -35.91 -24.00 -19.27
CA ALA A 493 -36.21 -22.58 -19.42
C ALA A 493 -36.75 -22.25 -20.83
N LEU A 494 -36.11 -22.76 -21.88
CA LEU A 494 -36.54 -22.58 -23.28
C LEU A 494 -37.87 -23.29 -23.57
N GLY A 495 -38.12 -24.45 -22.95
CA GLY A 495 -39.39 -25.18 -23.09
C GLY A 495 -40.58 -24.49 -22.44
N ALA A 496 -40.35 -23.69 -21.39
CA ALA A 496 -41.39 -22.91 -20.70
C ALA A 496 -41.86 -21.66 -21.48
N ASP A 497 -41.14 -21.23 -22.52
CA ASP A 497 -41.56 -20.13 -23.41
C ASP A 497 -42.81 -20.49 -24.27
N GLY A 498 -43.21 -21.76 -24.30
CA GLY A 498 -44.45 -22.23 -24.92
C GLY A 498 -45.64 -22.25 -23.96
N LYS A 499 -46.37 -21.11 -23.85
CA LYS A 499 -47.68 -20.92 -23.16
C LYS A 499 -47.68 -20.56 -21.65
N GLN A 500 -46.89 -19.59 -21.17
CA GLN A 500 -47.18 -18.80 -19.93
C GLN A 500 -46.16 -17.67 -19.66
N ALA A 501 -45.79 -16.91 -20.71
CA ALA A 501 -44.55 -16.14 -20.73
C ALA A 501 -44.47 -14.84 -19.88
N SER A 502 -45.53 -14.33 -19.25
CA SER A 502 -45.44 -13.05 -18.52
C SER A 502 -45.29 -13.18 -17.01
N ALA A 503 -45.86 -14.20 -16.37
CA ALA A 503 -45.78 -14.39 -14.91
C ALA A 503 -44.63 -15.33 -14.47
N ALA A 504 -44.14 -16.19 -15.37
CA ALA A 504 -43.05 -17.13 -15.07
C ALA A 504 -41.64 -16.50 -15.18
N ARG A 505 -41.50 -15.35 -15.86
CA ARG A 505 -40.22 -14.63 -15.99
C ARG A 505 -39.84 -13.86 -14.72
N GLU A 506 -40.82 -13.42 -13.92
CA GLU A 506 -40.59 -12.78 -12.62
C GLU A 506 -40.17 -13.77 -11.52
N GLY A 507 -40.35 -15.08 -11.74
CA GLY A 507 -39.98 -16.14 -10.79
C GLY A 507 -38.84 -17.04 -11.27
N ALA A 508 -38.12 -16.66 -12.33
CA ALA A 508 -36.98 -17.41 -12.85
C ALA A 508 -35.79 -17.30 -11.88
N ARG A 509 -35.85 -18.05 -10.78
CA ARG A 509 -34.86 -18.14 -9.69
C ARG A 509 -33.42 -17.96 -10.20
N HIS A 510 -32.77 -16.89 -9.76
CA HIS A 510 -31.46 -16.46 -10.24
C HIS A 510 -30.35 -17.18 -9.47
N PHE A 511 -29.99 -18.39 -9.91
CA PHE A 511 -29.09 -19.25 -9.14
C PHE A 511 -27.59 -18.96 -9.38
N GLY A 512 -26.89 -18.58 -8.30
CA GLY A 512 -25.52 -19.01 -8.02
C GLY A 512 -24.36 -18.16 -8.51
N THR A 513 -23.99 -17.09 -7.79
CA THR A 513 -22.68 -16.44 -7.90
C THR A 513 -21.75 -16.92 -6.79
N VAL A 514 -20.45 -17.11 -7.06
CA VAL A 514 -19.44 -17.45 -6.04
C VAL A 514 -18.62 -16.22 -5.64
N GLY A 515 -18.07 -16.22 -4.43
CA GLY A 515 -17.27 -15.10 -3.99
C GLY A 515 -16.57 -15.33 -2.66
N ALA A 516 -15.60 -14.46 -2.37
CA ALA A 516 -14.80 -14.53 -1.17
C ALA A 516 -14.41 -13.13 -0.68
N VAL A 517 -14.30 -12.98 0.64
CA VAL A 517 -13.73 -11.80 1.31
C VAL A 517 -12.71 -12.26 2.35
N ALA A 518 -11.57 -11.59 2.42
CA ALA A 518 -10.50 -12.01 3.32
C ALA A 518 -9.83 -10.83 4.05
N ARG A 519 -9.40 -11.09 5.28
CA ARG A 519 -8.56 -10.26 6.12
C ARG A 519 -7.26 -10.99 6.43
N ASP A 520 -6.14 -10.38 6.08
CA ASP A 520 -4.81 -10.94 6.31
C ASP A 520 -4.25 -10.54 7.69
N SER A 521 -3.07 -11.08 8.00
CA SER A 521 -2.42 -10.83 9.28
C SER A 521 -1.97 -9.37 9.44
N MET A 522 -1.88 -8.62 8.34
CA MET A 522 -1.62 -7.17 8.33
C MET A 522 -2.91 -6.36 8.55
N GLY A 523 -4.07 -7.01 8.63
CA GLY A 523 -5.39 -6.38 8.75
C GLY A 523 -5.91 -5.79 7.44
N ARG A 524 -5.30 -6.13 6.29
CA ARG A 524 -5.75 -5.66 4.97
C ARG A 524 -6.92 -6.49 4.49
N LEU A 525 -7.79 -5.89 3.70
CA LEU A 525 -9.01 -6.52 3.20
C LEU A 525 -8.94 -6.71 1.70
N ALA A 526 -9.55 -7.78 1.20
CA ALA A 526 -9.80 -7.98 -0.23
C ALA A 526 -11.16 -8.65 -0.44
N ALA A 527 -11.75 -8.39 -1.61
CA ALA A 527 -12.99 -9.02 -2.05
C ALA A 527 -12.86 -9.52 -3.49
N GLY A 528 -13.61 -10.55 -3.83
CA GLY A 528 -13.76 -11.02 -5.19
C GLY A 528 -15.06 -11.79 -5.40
N THR A 529 -15.55 -11.76 -6.64
CA THR A 529 -16.82 -12.38 -7.05
C THR A 529 -16.68 -12.91 -8.47
N SER A 530 -17.26 -14.10 -8.75
CA SER A 530 -17.24 -14.74 -10.07
C SER A 530 -18.57 -15.44 -10.36
N THR A 531 -19.02 -15.41 -11.62
CA THR A 531 -20.33 -15.94 -12.01
C THR A 531 -20.40 -16.37 -13.48
N GLY A 532 -21.30 -17.30 -13.80
CA GLY A 532 -21.81 -17.52 -15.16
C GLY A 532 -23.00 -16.62 -15.52
N GLY A 533 -23.48 -15.81 -14.58
CA GLY A 533 -24.67 -14.97 -14.73
C GLY A 533 -25.95 -15.73 -14.43
N MET A 534 -27.00 -15.50 -15.23
CA MET A 534 -28.32 -16.14 -15.07
C MET A 534 -28.62 -17.07 -16.25
N THR A 535 -29.31 -18.18 -15.99
CA THR A 535 -29.79 -19.08 -17.05
C THR A 535 -30.69 -18.32 -18.03
N ASP A 536 -30.55 -18.60 -19.32
CA ASP A 536 -31.29 -17.94 -20.41
C ASP A 536 -31.00 -16.43 -20.55
N LYS A 537 -29.83 -15.95 -20.06
CA LYS A 537 -29.40 -14.57 -20.30
C LYS A 537 -29.21 -14.30 -21.78
N ARG A 538 -29.57 -13.09 -22.22
CA ARG A 538 -29.52 -12.64 -23.63
C ARG A 538 -28.54 -11.50 -23.84
N TYR A 539 -28.11 -11.34 -25.10
CA TYR A 539 -27.47 -10.13 -25.63
C TYR A 539 -26.16 -9.70 -24.95
N GLY A 540 -25.45 -10.62 -24.29
CA GLY A 540 -24.26 -10.29 -23.50
C GLY A 540 -24.59 -9.57 -22.18
N ARG A 541 -25.74 -9.88 -21.55
CA ARG A 541 -26.13 -9.34 -20.25
C ARG A 541 -25.00 -9.49 -19.23
N VAL A 542 -24.65 -8.37 -18.60
CA VAL A 542 -23.69 -8.27 -17.51
C VAL A 542 -24.43 -8.04 -16.20
N GLY A 543 -24.10 -8.83 -15.18
CA GLY A 543 -24.67 -8.70 -13.83
C GLY A 543 -23.88 -7.76 -12.91
N ASP A 544 -24.06 -7.92 -11.61
CA ASP A 544 -23.39 -7.17 -10.55
C ASP A 544 -21.93 -7.60 -10.32
N SER A 545 -21.62 -8.88 -10.56
CA SER A 545 -20.34 -9.50 -10.18
C SER A 545 -19.08 -8.85 -10.77
N PRO A 546 -19.05 -8.35 -12.03
CA PRO A 546 -17.88 -7.65 -12.54
C PRO A 546 -17.91 -6.13 -12.30
N VAL A 547 -18.98 -5.59 -11.70
CA VAL A 547 -19.14 -4.16 -11.49
C VAL A 547 -18.72 -3.78 -10.07
N ILE A 548 -17.57 -3.13 -9.98
CA ILE A 548 -17.01 -2.64 -8.71
C ILE A 548 -18.00 -1.70 -8.03
N GLY A 549 -18.38 -2.05 -6.79
CA GLY A 549 -19.36 -1.34 -5.98
C GLY A 549 -20.77 -1.93 -6.04
N ALA A 550 -21.07 -2.81 -7.00
CA ALA A 550 -22.34 -3.55 -7.04
C ALA A 550 -22.20 -4.92 -6.39
N GLY A 551 -21.51 -5.85 -7.06
CA GLY A 551 -21.28 -7.22 -6.57
C GLY A 551 -20.02 -7.36 -5.72
N THR A 552 -18.99 -6.55 -5.98
CA THR A 552 -17.69 -6.65 -5.29
C THR A 552 -17.23 -5.28 -4.84
N TYR A 553 -16.82 -5.15 -3.57
CA TYR A 553 -16.18 -3.93 -3.09
C TYR A 553 -15.23 -4.22 -1.93
N ALA A 554 -14.11 -3.52 -1.85
CA ALA A 554 -13.23 -3.52 -0.70
C ALA A 554 -12.58 -2.15 -0.46
N ASP A 555 -12.51 -1.74 0.79
CA ASP A 555 -11.67 -0.64 1.27
C ASP A 555 -11.04 -1.01 2.63
N ALA A 556 -10.39 -0.04 3.30
CA ALA A 556 -9.74 -0.28 4.58
C ALA A 556 -10.71 -0.65 5.72
N ALA A 557 -12.00 -0.35 5.58
CA ALA A 557 -13.02 -0.59 6.61
C ALA A 557 -13.86 -1.84 6.34
N CYS A 558 -14.09 -2.18 5.07
CA CYS A 558 -15.06 -3.20 4.69
C CYS A 558 -14.71 -3.90 3.37
N ALA A 559 -15.00 -5.21 3.30
CA ALA A 559 -14.97 -6.01 2.08
C ALA A 559 -16.30 -6.76 1.92
N VAL A 560 -16.86 -6.75 0.71
CA VAL A 560 -18.16 -7.34 0.37
C VAL A 560 -18.09 -8.12 -0.94
N SER A 561 -18.72 -9.29 -0.95
CA SER A 561 -19.08 -10.03 -2.16
C SER A 561 -20.57 -10.38 -2.13
N GLY A 562 -21.29 -9.99 -3.17
CA GLY A 562 -22.73 -10.17 -3.34
C GLY A 562 -23.10 -11.37 -4.23
N THR A 563 -24.33 -11.85 -4.07
CA THR A 563 -24.89 -12.93 -4.89
C THR A 563 -26.41 -12.86 -4.93
N GLY A 564 -27.02 -12.86 -6.11
CA GLY A 564 -28.47 -12.75 -6.24
C GLY A 564 -28.91 -12.20 -7.60
N TRP A 565 -30.06 -11.53 -7.62
CA TRP A 565 -30.55 -10.87 -8.82
C TRP A 565 -29.78 -9.59 -9.13
N GLY A 566 -28.72 -9.72 -9.93
CA GLY A 566 -27.73 -8.67 -10.18
C GLY A 566 -28.26 -7.30 -10.60
N GLU A 567 -29.39 -7.24 -11.31
CA GLU A 567 -30.03 -5.97 -11.70
C GLU A 567 -30.36 -5.08 -10.48
N TYR A 568 -30.75 -5.66 -9.35
CA TYR A 568 -31.04 -4.90 -8.13
C TYR A 568 -29.77 -4.45 -7.41
N TYR A 569 -28.75 -5.30 -7.37
CA TYR A 569 -27.44 -4.97 -6.79
C TYR A 569 -26.77 -3.81 -7.54
N LEU A 570 -26.89 -3.80 -8.87
CA LEU A 570 -26.43 -2.70 -9.73
C LEU A 570 -27.15 -1.38 -9.41
N ARG A 571 -28.48 -1.43 -9.28
CA ARG A 571 -29.32 -0.23 -9.08
C ARG A 571 -29.02 0.51 -7.78
N VAL A 572 -28.62 -0.20 -6.72
CA VAL A 572 -28.35 0.39 -5.40
C VAL A 572 -26.87 0.41 -5.02
N SER A 573 -25.97 -0.03 -5.92
CA SER A 573 -24.54 -0.17 -5.60
C SER A 573 -24.32 -0.94 -4.29
N ALA A 574 -24.94 -2.13 -4.20
CA ALA A 574 -25.13 -2.83 -2.92
C ALA A 574 -23.84 -3.03 -2.11
N ALA A 575 -22.77 -3.55 -2.73
CA ALA A 575 -21.50 -3.76 -2.04
C ALA A 575 -20.86 -2.46 -1.53
N ARG A 576 -20.95 -1.38 -2.32
CA ARG A 576 -20.44 -0.06 -1.91
C ARG A 576 -21.28 0.54 -0.79
N ASP A 577 -22.61 0.43 -0.84
CA ASP A 577 -23.49 1.00 0.18
C ASP A 577 -23.23 0.36 1.55
N ILE A 578 -23.11 -0.97 1.62
CA ILE A 578 -22.75 -1.69 2.84
C ILE A 578 -21.43 -1.14 3.42
N CYS A 579 -20.39 -1.00 2.59
CA CYS A 579 -19.12 -0.48 3.07
C CYS A 579 -19.16 1.01 3.44
N MET A 580 -20.00 1.82 2.79
CA MET A 580 -20.21 3.21 3.20
C MET A 580 -20.88 3.31 4.57
N ARG A 581 -21.91 2.51 4.85
CA ARG A 581 -22.55 2.44 6.17
C ARG A 581 -21.56 2.05 7.26
N MET A 582 -20.72 1.05 7.01
CA MET A 582 -19.69 0.65 7.97
C MET A 582 -18.62 1.72 8.16
N GLY A 583 -18.01 2.20 7.07
CA GLY A 583 -16.86 3.09 7.13
C GLY A 583 -17.17 4.55 7.46
N ARG A 584 -18.38 5.04 7.14
CA ARG A 584 -18.78 6.45 7.33
C ARG A 584 -19.79 6.63 8.45
N GLU A 585 -20.77 5.72 8.56
CA GLU A 585 -21.85 5.83 9.56
C GLU A 585 -21.53 5.03 10.82
N GLY A 586 -20.49 4.18 10.78
CA GLY A 586 -20.06 3.38 11.92
C GLY A 586 -21.01 2.21 12.23
N GLU A 587 -21.84 1.80 11.27
CA GLU A 587 -22.71 0.63 11.44
C GLU A 587 -21.89 -0.68 11.52
N SER A 588 -22.40 -1.66 12.26
CA SER A 588 -21.81 -3.01 12.28
C SER A 588 -22.03 -3.72 10.94
N ALA A 589 -21.19 -4.71 10.62
CA ALA A 589 -21.33 -5.51 9.41
C ALA A 589 -22.71 -6.16 9.32
N THR A 590 -23.23 -6.63 10.46
CA THR A 590 -24.57 -7.23 10.56
C THR A 590 -25.68 -6.23 10.21
N ARG A 591 -25.60 -5.00 10.75
CA ARG A 591 -26.63 -3.98 10.54
C ARG A 591 -26.62 -3.46 9.10
N ALA A 592 -25.44 -3.13 8.58
CA ALA A 592 -25.26 -2.66 7.21
C ALA A 592 -25.70 -3.73 6.20
N GLY A 593 -25.29 -4.98 6.42
CA GLY A 593 -25.68 -6.12 5.59
C GLY A 593 -27.20 -6.33 5.55
N ARG A 594 -27.88 -6.31 6.70
CA ARG A 594 -29.35 -6.43 6.77
C ARG A 594 -30.04 -5.30 6.01
N ALA A 595 -29.64 -4.05 6.26
CA ALA A 595 -30.28 -2.88 5.66
C ALA A 595 -30.32 -2.96 4.12
N VAL A 596 -29.24 -3.41 3.50
CA VAL A 596 -29.17 -3.50 2.03
C VAL A 596 -29.76 -4.81 1.51
N ILE A 597 -29.33 -5.94 2.07
CA ILE A 597 -29.64 -7.27 1.50
C ILE A 597 -31.02 -7.78 1.93
N GLU A 598 -31.43 -7.52 3.16
CA GLU A 598 -32.67 -8.08 3.73
C GLU A 598 -33.83 -7.09 3.75
N ASP A 599 -33.56 -5.78 3.62
CA ASP A 599 -34.59 -4.74 3.60
C ASP A 599 -34.72 -4.06 2.22
N GLU A 600 -33.67 -3.40 1.73
CA GLU A 600 -33.74 -2.56 0.51
C GLU A 600 -33.94 -3.36 -0.79
N ILE A 601 -33.09 -4.37 -1.03
CA ILE A 601 -33.19 -5.23 -2.23
C ILE A 601 -34.56 -5.91 -2.35
N PRO A 602 -35.08 -6.61 -1.32
CA PRO A 602 -36.41 -7.22 -1.40
C PRO A 602 -37.53 -6.19 -1.44
N GLY A 603 -37.35 -5.00 -0.84
CA GLY A 603 -38.29 -3.88 -1.00
C GLY A 603 -38.48 -3.41 -2.45
N MET A 604 -37.50 -3.68 -3.33
CA MET A 604 -37.60 -3.43 -4.77
C MET A 604 -38.09 -4.65 -5.57
N GLY A 605 -38.19 -5.84 -4.95
CA GLY A 605 -38.53 -7.10 -5.62
C GLY A 605 -37.32 -7.95 -6.03
N GLY A 606 -36.10 -7.63 -5.56
CA GLY A 606 -34.91 -8.45 -5.77
C GLY A 606 -34.71 -9.50 -4.68
N ASP A 607 -33.92 -10.53 -4.97
CA ASP A 607 -33.50 -11.56 -4.02
C ASP A 607 -31.98 -11.78 -4.04
N GLY A 608 -31.44 -12.37 -2.97
CA GLY A 608 -30.02 -12.67 -2.87
C GLY A 608 -29.46 -12.76 -1.45
N GLY A 609 -28.14 -12.61 -1.39
CA GLY A 609 -27.29 -12.61 -0.20
C GLY A 609 -25.99 -11.85 -0.41
N ALA A 610 -25.19 -11.77 0.65
CA ALA A 610 -23.82 -11.26 0.59
C ALA A 610 -22.97 -11.88 1.70
N ILE A 611 -21.65 -11.76 1.55
CA ILE A 611 -20.69 -11.89 2.65
C ILE A 611 -20.03 -10.55 2.88
N VAL A 612 -19.94 -10.14 4.14
CA VAL A 612 -19.42 -8.85 4.59
C VAL A 612 -18.34 -9.09 5.63
N LEU A 613 -17.19 -8.45 5.48
CA LEU A 613 -16.06 -8.54 6.41
C LEU A 613 -15.56 -7.14 6.77
N GLY A 614 -15.59 -6.80 8.06
CA GLY A 614 -15.08 -5.54 8.58
C GLY A 614 -13.57 -5.57 8.87
N GLY A 615 -12.93 -4.41 8.88
CA GLY A 615 -11.50 -4.25 9.21
C GLY A 615 -11.14 -4.69 10.64
N ASN A 616 -12.15 -4.81 11.52
CA ASN A 616 -12.06 -5.35 12.88
C ASN A 616 -12.23 -6.89 12.95
N GLY A 617 -12.42 -7.57 11.81
CA GLY A 617 -12.68 -9.00 11.72
C GLY A 617 -14.13 -9.42 11.95
N GLU A 618 -15.08 -8.48 12.10
CA GLU A 618 -16.51 -8.81 12.14
C GLU A 618 -16.96 -9.40 10.79
N VAL A 619 -17.65 -10.54 10.82
CA VAL A 619 -18.23 -11.18 9.63
C VAL A 619 -19.75 -11.10 9.73
N ALA A 620 -20.42 -10.80 8.61
CA ALA A 620 -21.85 -10.98 8.44
C ALA A 620 -22.14 -11.72 7.12
N LEU A 621 -23.14 -12.59 7.11
CA LEU A 621 -23.56 -13.33 5.91
C LEU A 621 -25.08 -13.15 5.68
N PRO A 622 -25.58 -11.93 5.43
CA PRO A 622 -27.01 -11.66 5.24
C PRO A 622 -27.56 -12.30 3.96
N PHE A 623 -28.81 -12.73 3.98
CA PHE A 623 -29.52 -13.21 2.79
C PHE A 623 -31.04 -13.24 3.01
N ASN A 624 -31.80 -13.04 1.93
CA ASN A 624 -33.26 -13.01 1.93
C ASN A 624 -33.91 -14.23 1.21
N THR A 625 -33.10 -15.17 0.73
CA THR A 625 -33.55 -16.42 0.09
C THR A 625 -33.76 -17.57 1.11
N GLU A 626 -34.24 -18.73 0.67
CA GLU A 626 -34.38 -19.93 1.52
C GLU A 626 -33.02 -20.46 1.99
N GLY A 627 -32.03 -20.48 1.10
CA GLY A 627 -30.65 -20.80 1.43
C GLY A 627 -29.62 -20.01 0.63
N MET A 628 -28.42 -19.97 1.17
CA MET A 628 -27.19 -19.44 0.58
C MET A 628 -26.02 -20.34 1.00
N TYR A 629 -25.34 -20.96 0.03
CA TYR A 629 -24.09 -21.68 0.28
C TYR A 629 -23.07 -20.71 0.87
N ARG A 630 -22.68 -20.89 2.12
CA ARG A 630 -21.83 -19.91 2.83
C ARG A 630 -20.93 -20.56 3.86
N GLY A 631 -19.82 -19.90 4.16
CA GLY A 631 -18.97 -20.32 5.27
C GLY A 631 -17.84 -19.36 5.57
N TRP A 632 -17.16 -19.60 6.68
CA TRP A 632 -16.00 -18.83 7.09
C TRP A 632 -14.96 -19.70 7.79
N ILE A 633 -13.72 -19.22 7.85
CA ILE A 633 -12.60 -19.81 8.57
C ILE A 633 -11.77 -18.69 9.19
N GLY A 634 -11.42 -18.84 10.47
CA GLY A 634 -10.67 -17.85 11.24
C GLY A 634 -9.30 -18.35 11.66
N ALA A 635 -8.72 -17.69 12.66
CA ALA A 635 -7.40 -18.03 13.20
C ALA A 635 -7.27 -19.45 13.81
N ASP A 636 -8.39 -20.12 14.11
CA ASP A 636 -8.42 -21.51 14.58
C ASP A 636 -8.18 -22.52 13.44
N GLY A 637 -8.30 -22.09 12.18
CA GLY A 637 -8.17 -22.95 11.01
C GLY A 637 -9.31 -23.97 10.85
N VAL A 638 -10.46 -23.75 11.50
CA VAL A 638 -11.63 -24.63 11.41
C VAL A 638 -12.63 -24.03 10.41
N PRO A 639 -12.97 -24.72 9.31
CA PRO A 639 -14.04 -24.28 8.42
C PRO A 639 -15.42 -24.41 9.10
N HIS A 640 -16.23 -23.37 9.00
CA HIS A 640 -17.63 -23.36 9.42
C HIS A 640 -18.52 -23.10 8.20
N VAL A 641 -19.40 -24.04 7.84
CA VAL A 641 -20.23 -23.95 6.62
C VAL A 641 -21.71 -24.18 6.91
N ALA A 642 -22.55 -23.45 6.18
CA ALA A 642 -24.01 -23.53 6.26
C ALA A 642 -24.64 -23.30 4.87
N ILE A 643 -25.87 -23.77 4.70
CA ILE A 643 -26.64 -23.60 3.46
C ILE A 643 -27.95 -22.90 3.76
N TYR A 644 -28.73 -23.40 4.71
CA TYR A 644 -30.09 -22.92 4.93
C TYR A 644 -30.15 -21.81 5.99
N ARG A 645 -31.32 -21.15 6.09
CA ARG A 645 -31.60 -20.09 7.08
C ARG A 645 -31.61 -20.60 8.52
N ASP A 646 -32.10 -21.82 8.73
CA ASP A 646 -32.19 -22.52 10.01
C ASP A 646 -30.91 -23.28 10.38
N ASP A 647 -29.90 -23.33 9.50
CA ASP A 647 -28.59 -23.89 9.83
C ASP A 647 -27.89 -23.01 10.88
N THR A 648 -27.53 -23.60 12.01
CA THR A 648 -26.70 -22.93 13.02
C THR A 648 -25.28 -22.70 12.50
N LEU A 649 -24.85 -21.44 12.47
CA LEU A 649 -23.49 -21.04 12.13
C LEU A 649 -22.94 -20.10 13.20
N THR A 650 -22.03 -20.59 14.04
CA THR A 650 -21.33 -19.74 15.01
C THR A 650 -20.46 -18.73 14.27
N MET A 651 -20.51 -17.46 14.66
CA MET A 651 -19.73 -16.38 14.04
C MET A 651 -18.42 -16.13 14.78
N PRO A 652 -17.36 -15.66 14.10
CA PRO A 652 -16.08 -15.37 14.76
C PRO A 652 -16.24 -14.22 15.76
N ALA A 653 -15.46 -14.26 16.84
CA ALA A 653 -15.39 -13.14 17.78
C ALA A 653 -14.72 -11.94 17.09
N SER A 654 -15.39 -10.78 17.10
CA SER A 654 -14.79 -9.53 16.60
C SER A 654 -13.62 -9.10 17.50
N ALA A 655 -12.54 -8.56 16.93
CA ALA A 655 -11.36 -8.12 17.68
C ALA A 655 -11.59 -6.87 18.57
N GLY A 656 -12.83 -6.35 18.66
CA GLY A 656 -13.16 -5.07 19.30
C GLY A 656 -13.95 -5.15 20.62
N ASN A 657 -14.45 -6.31 21.06
CA ASN A 657 -15.38 -6.37 22.20
C ASN A 657 -14.70 -6.64 23.57
N GLY A 658 -13.55 -6.01 23.79
CA GLY A 658 -12.82 -6.01 25.06
C GLY A 658 -13.26 -4.96 26.09
N GLY A 659 -14.36 -4.22 25.86
CA GLY A 659 -14.77 -3.20 26.81
C GLY A 659 -15.99 -2.36 26.45
N VAL A 660 -17.18 -2.95 26.39
CA VAL A 660 -18.42 -2.30 26.87
C VAL A 660 -19.33 -3.42 27.38
N ARG A 661 -19.40 -3.61 28.70
CA ARG A 661 -20.55 -4.28 29.30
C ARG A 661 -21.71 -3.30 29.20
N GLY A 662 -22.58 -3.51 28.21
CA GLY A 662 -23.88 -2.88 28.14
C GLY A 662 -24.74 -3.45 29.26
N ASP A 663 -25.01 -2.60 30.24
CA ASP A 663 -25.96 -2.81 31.31
C ASP A 663 -27.36 -2.68 30.69
N ASP A 664 -27.95 -3.80 30.25
CA ASP A 664 -29.38 -3.85 29.94
C ASP A 664 -30.17 -3.94 31.25
N GLY A 665 -30.18 -2.80 31.96
CA GLY A 665 -31.12 -2.49 33.02
C GLY A 665 -32.45 -2.03 32.42
N GLY A 666 -33.54 -2.67 32.86
CA GLY A 666 -34.83 -2.60 32.18
C GLY A 666 -35.65 -1.32 32.30
N ALA A 667 -36.68 -1.27 31.45
CA ALA A 667 -38.04 -0.82 31.71
C ALA A 667 -38.94 -1.34 30.59
#